data_AF-A0A7W5ZSC2-F1
#
_entry.id   AF-A0A7W5ZSC2-F1
#
_cell.length_a   1.000
_cell.length_b   1.000
_cell.length_c   1.000
_cell.angle_alpha   90.00
_cell.angle_beta   90.00
_cell.angle_gamma   90.00
#
_symmetry.space_group_name_H-M   'P 1'
#
loop_
_entity.id
_entity.type
_entity.pdbx_description
1 polymer ?
#
loop_
_entity_poly.entity_id
_entity_poly.type
_entity_poly.pdbx_seq_one_letter_code
_entity_poly.pdbx_strand_id
1 'polypeptide(L)'
;MAQSGATTGQVPKWNGSTWVPSADAVGSSPTWGSITGTLSTQSDLNSALAGKEPLISVGGLALNKISLSGATEGNVLKISGGVLTYATDATGGGASGNVISTVGNIASLRTRLGAYAGELVTTLGYYTANDGGGWGYIWNPTTLSTDNGVNIIDSNGAAAGAWEFAYMGWINSKQCGAKGDYTTDDTQALQRGIDYIVDKSGRLEILRGIFRITSVLNVGTLSPVSNPYTEVSFTIKGTGPTLNNNATEQQYTNGTLILLEGTGHTAIMNVRAGASRFAKFEDFTLSCATKGGATHGFLWSQTIFSQHKLVRVHSWNATNAFSVMQSIGGTGSNGEFSQLDFCQGYGASRFYYMDATSGQAFNQRFNDCSGSVDNAGIMFEIGGSGLGYGLDITNFSTSNTWNPSTGTGITLLKNNGISGIVNIKGGRFEALTTLTSYSLGTYNMSGAVNIENVHFDGMASKLSRPFIAASSGNTANYNINIHQCKFSATTSDATADILLGQNDATKVRITRSRFEGFKSLNVSSSSDERGSVTIDDFSEIKDTRTGDWMPLARSYNYRYLNGLISRTIIGEHIEQPSGIAENLLLQSNFGVNSGSALAPWGHTGASTFYEVRKIGYGGVNFVSPHSIQAIFRANSGVYQEIDAATFSQPKNTYYYQAVVSTEYQYGGTITFLLKNATTGTVYDTYTLTGGNNPVPSVKTIVTLVATDVNVGGKLRLEILNNRSDLGILNIYSQHVAKNPNASFVATSTSAITGYTDWSQSSDMLRVYGRLMIPHKSDETGSLATTIADYENVGGSEWYVSSTTGRAKYRASSAWNELPNTDFGTAAPTTGSWPRGWIRYNATPVEAGTAGAKYVIEGWQCITAGSPGTWLQKRYLTGN
;
A
#
# COMPACT_ATOMS: atom_id res chain seq x y z
N MET A 1 -137.76 26.43 41.95
CA MET A 1 -136.69 26.03 42.89
C MET A 1 -135.80 25.08 42.12
N ALA A 2 -134.74 25.58 41.47
CA ALA A 2 -134.23 24.87 40.31
C ALA A 2 -133.12 23.90 40.67
N GLN A 3 -133.52 22.67 40.98
CA GLN A 3 -132.78 21.44 40.67
C GLN A 3 -131.91 21.68 39.44
N SER A 4 -130.58 21.74 39.58
CA SER A 4 -129.70 21.93 38.43
C SER A 4 -129.93 20.75 37.50
N GLY A 5 -130.55 20.99 36.34
CA GLY A 5 -131.12 19.98 35.44
C GLY A 5 -130.10 19.08 34.73
N ALA A 6 -129.06 18.63 35.43
CA ALA A 6 -128.14 17.61 34.98
C ALA A 6 -128.84 16.25 34.98
N THR A 7 -128.90 15.63 33.81
CA THR A 7 -129.34 14.24 33.65
C THR A 7 -128.17 13.28 33.84
N THR A 8 -128.45 11.98 33.97
CA THR A 8 -127.42 10.93 34.00
C THR A 8 -126.45 11.08 32.80
N GLY A 9 -125.14 11.14 33.07
CA GLY A 9 -124.10 11.39 32.06
C GLY A 9 -123.70 12.86 31.88
N GLN A 10 -124.27 13.78 32.65
CA GLN A 10 -123.87 15.18 32.70
C GLN A 10 -123.37 15.58 34.09
N VAL A 11 -122.37 16.45 34.13
CA VAL A 11 -121.89 17.11 35.35
C VAL A 11 -122.04 18.62 35.22
N PRO A 12 -122.41 19.36 36.29
CA PRO A 12 -122.40 20.81 36.27
C PRO A 12 -120.99 21.33 35.98
N LYS A 13 -120.82 22.11 34.91
CA LYS A 13 -119.56 22.80 34.58
C LYS A 13 -119.78 24.31 34.66
N TRP A 14 -118.81 25.01 35.25
CA TRP A 14 -118.81 26.46 35.33
C TRP A 14 -118.36 27.05 34.01
N ASN A 15 -119.18 27.90 33.39
CA ASN A 15 -118.86 28.53 32.09
C ASN A 15 -118.29 29.95 32.22
N GLY A 16 -117.88 30.36 33.41
CA GLY A 16 -117.42 31.72 33.69
C GLY A 16 -118.50 32.69 34.19
N SER A 17 -119.78 32.31 34.23
CA SER A 17 -120.85 33.14 34.82
C SER A 17 -122.00 32.37 35.48
N THR A 18 -122.26 31.11 35.07
CA THR A 18 -123.26 30.22 35.68
C THR A 18 -122.82 28.75 35.65
N TRP A 19 -123.39 27.93 36.54
CA TRP A 19 -123.24 26.48 36.51
C TRP A 19 -124.23 25.88 35.51
N VAL A 20 -123.73 25.26 34.44
CA VAL A 20 -124.55 24.64 33.39
C VAL A 20 -124.23 23.15 33.28
N PRO A 21 -125.24 22.26 33.18
CA PRO A 21 -125.00 20.85 32.91
C PRO A 21 -124.30 20.64 31.57
N SER A 22 -123.22 19.87 31.56
CA SER A 22 -122.49 19.48 30.35
C SER A 22 -122.19 17.98 30.40
N ALA A 23 -122.13 17.33 29.24
CA ALA A 23 -121.72 15.93 29.15
C ALA A 23 -120.39 15.69 29.88
N ASP A 24 -120.34 14.61 30.65
CA ASP A 24 -119.12 14.12 31.27
C ASP A 24 -118.23 13.54 30.17
N ALA A 25 -117.37 14.40 29.61
CA ALA A 25 -116.38 14.00 28.64
C ALA A 25 -115.37 13.12 29.36
N VAL A 26 -115.60 11.80 29.30
CA VAL A 26 -114.64 10.77 29.70
C VAL A 26 -113.31 11.16 29.08
N GLY A 27 -112.37 11.53 29.95
CA GLY A 27 -111.07 12.05 29.57
C GLY A 27 -110.42 11.13 28.56
N SER A 28 -109.96 11.72 27.47
CA SER A 28 -109.04 11.11 26.54
C SER A 28 -107.86 10.51 27.31
N SER A 29 -107.81 9.18 27.40
CA SER A 29 -106.49 8.52 27.49
C SER A 29 -105.72 8.96 26.26
N PRO A 30 -104.51 9.52 26.39
CA PRO A 30 -103.71 9.84 25.22
C PRO A 30 -103.54 8.55 24.42
N THR A 31 -104.05 8.56 23.18
CA THR A 31 -103.83 7.49 22.22
C THR A 31 -102.34 7.45 21.91
N TRP A 32 -101.59 6.65 22.66
CA TRP A 32 -100.30 6.18 22.18
C TRP A 32 -100.62 5.32 20.95
N GLY A 33 -100.29 5.84 19.78
CA GLY A 33 -100.45 5.11 18.53
C GLY A 33 -99.85 3.71 18.66
N SER A 34 -100.57 2.72 18.17
CA SER A 34 -100.04 1.36 18.00
C SER A 34 -98.71 1.44 17.24
N ILE A 35 -97.60 1.03 17.87
CA ILE A 35 -96.32 0.86 17.19
C ILE A 35 -96.43 -0.41 16.33
N THR A 36 -96.92 -0.26 15.11
CA THR A 36 -96.79 -1.28 14.06
C THR A 36 -95.68 -0.83 13.11
N GLY A 37 -94.46 -1.32 13.36
CA GLY A 37 -93.25 -1.03 12.58
C GLY A 37 -91.99 -1.28 13.41
N THR A 38 -90.85 -1.49 12.76
CA THR A 38 -89.56 -1.62 13.44
C THR A 38 -89.18 -0.26 14.06
N LEU A 39 -88.84 -0.24 15.36
CA LEU A 39 -88.60 0.97 16.16
C LEU A 39 -87.60 1.98 15.58
N SER A 40 -86.79 1.60 14.59
CA SER A 40 -85.73 2.42 14.00
C SER A 40 -86.21 3.51 13.02
N THR A 41 -87.51 3.63 12.75
CA THR A 41 -88.04 4.54 11.71
C THR A 41 -88.99 5.63 12.22
N GLN A 42 -89.18 5.76 13.53
CA GLN A 42 -90.03 6.80 14.13
C GLN A 42 -89.24 8.11 14.32
N SER A 43 -89.56 9.11 13.49
CA SER A 43 -88.92 10.44 13.46
C SER A 43 -89.10 11.22 14.76
N ASP A 44 -90.26 11.11 15.38
CA ASP A 44 -90.64 11.70 16.66
C ASP A 44 -89.88 11.07 17.83
N LEU A 45 -89.69 9.75 17.82
CA LEU A 45 -88.84 9.08 18.80
C LEU A 45 -87.37 9.47 18.61
N ASN A 46 -86.86 9.54 17.37
CA ASN A 46 -85.52 10.06 17.08
C ASN A 46 -85.34 11.52 17.54
N SER A 47 -86.37 12.36 17.41
CA SER A 47 -86.32 13.75 17.86
C SER A 47 -86.38 13.87 19.39
N ALA A 48 -87.18 13.03 20.05
CA ALA A 48 -87.25 12.98 21.51
C ALA A 48 -85.98 12.39 22.13
N LEU A 49 -85.37 11.39 21.50
CA LEU A 49 -84.09 10.81 21.93
C LEU A 49 -82.94 11.80 21.72
N ALA A 50 -82.85 12.44 20.55
CA ALA A 50 -81.86 13.48 20.27
C ALA A 50 -81.99 14.71 21.18
N GLY A 51 -83.22 15.02 21.65
CA GLY A 51 -83.46 16.09 22.62
C GLY A 51 -83.26 15.71 24.09
N LYS A 52 -83.08 14.42 24.40
CA LYS A 52 -82.90 13.87 25.76
C LYS A 52 -81.53 13.26 25.99
N GLU A 53 -80.76 12.95 24.94
CA GLU A 53 -79.34 12.63 25.08
C GLU A 53 -78.61 13.89 25.58
N PRO A 54 -77.95 13.86 26.76
CA PRO A 54 -77.14 14.97 27.19
C PRO A 54 -75.98 15.12 26.22
N LEU A 55 -76.05 16.12 25.35
CA LEU A 55 -74.91 16.62 24.59
C LEU A 55 -73.84 17.06 25.60
N ILE A 56 -72.86 16.19 25.87
CA ILE A 56 -71.65 16.59 26.57
C ILE A 56 -70.86 17.47 25.59
N SER A 57 -71.13 18.77 25.62
CA SER A 57 -70.34 19.75 24.87
C SER A 57 -69.06 20.04 25.66
N VAL A 58 -67.91 19.62 25.14
CA VAL A 58 -66.61 20.10 25.60
C VAL A 58 -65.96 20.82 24.43
N GLY A 59 -65.80 22.14 24.56
CA GLY A 59 -65.09 22.97 23.56
C GLY A 59 -65.77 23.14 22.20
N GLY A 60 -67.09 22.93 22.08
CA GLY A 60 -67.83 23.24 20.85
C GLY A 60 -67.84 22.16 19.76
N LEU A 61 -67.34 20.95 20.03
CA LEU A 61 -67.47 19.79 19.12
C LEU A 61 -68.52 18.80 19.65
N ALA A 62 -69.52 18.48 18.82
CA ALA A 62 -70.52 17.46 19.12
C ALA A 62 -69.96 16.06 18.84
N LEU A 63 -69.81 15.23 19.87
CA LEU A 63 -69.38 13.83 19.74
C LEU A 63 -70.60 12.93 19.57
N ASN A 64 -70.84 12.43 18.35
CA ASN A 64 -72.09 11.76 17.97
C ASN A 64 -72.14 10.24 18.22
N LYS A 65 -71.11 9.63 18.83
CA LYS A 65 -71.09 8.21 19.26
C LYS A 65 -69.83 7.89 20.05
N ILE A 66 -69.98 7.49 21.31
CA ILE A 66 -68.92 6.81 22.08
C ILE A 66 -69.37 5.36 22.26
N SER A 67 -68.76 4.41 21.54
CA SER A 67 -68.99 2.98 21.77
C SER A 67 -68.07 2.50 22.88
N LEU A 68 -68.62 2.27 24.08
CA LEU A 68 -67.90 1.72 25.24
C LEU A 68 -68.06 0.19 25.26
N SER A 69 -67.32 -0.54 24.44
CA SER A 69 -67.24 -2.00 24.59
C SER A 69 -66.23 -2.36 25.66
N GLY A 70 -66.68 -2.86 26.82
CA GLY A 70 -65.82 -3.46 27.85
C GLY A 70 -65.56 -2.64 29.12
N ALA A 71 -66.30 -1.55 29.38
CA ALA A 71 -66.18 -0.82 30.64
C ALA A 71 -66.88 -1.57 31.79
N THR A 72 -66.20 -1.74 32.91
CA THR A 72 -66.76 -2.24 34.17
C THR A 72 -67.09 -1.07 35.12
N GLU A 73 -67.93 -1.31 36.11
CA GLU A 73 -68.34 -0.30 37.10
C GLU A 73 -67.10 0.30 37.81
N GLY A 74 -66.88 1.62 37.71
CA GLY A 74 -65.73 2.33 38.30
C GLY A 74 -64.79 3.07 37.32
N ASN A 75 -65.02 3.00 36.00
CA ASN A 75 -64.27 3.79 35.02
C ASN A 75 -64.84 5.21 34.82
N VAL A 76 -64.01 6.24 34.97
CA VAL A 76 -64.33 7.66 34.69
C VAL A 76 -63.69 8.08 33.36
N LEU A 77 -64.50 8.70 32.51
CA LEU A 77 -64.08 9.27 31.23
C LEU A 77 -63.50 10.68 31.47
N LYS A 78 -62.22 10.91 31.14
CA LYS A 78 -61.60 12.25 31.25
C LYS A 78 -61.21 12.76 29.87
N ILE A 79 -61.48 14.05 29.62
CA ILE A 79 -61.02 14.77 28.43
C ILE A 79 -60.02 15.82 28.90
N SER A 80 -58.78 15.72 28.43
CA SER A 80 -57.74 16.72 28.63
C SER A 80 -56.99 16.92 27.31
N GLY A 81 -56.79 18.18 26.90
CA GLY A 81 -56.04 18.51 25.68
C GLY A 81 -56.62 17.97 24.36
N GLY A 82 -57.93 17.67 24.30
CA GLY A 82 -58.58 17.16 23.09
C GLY A 82 -58.44 15.65 22.86
N VAL A 83 -57.92 14.90 23.83
CA VAL A 83 -57.84 13.43 23.78
C VAL A 83 -58.78 12.80 24.82
N LEU A 84 -59.46 11.73 24.42
CA LEU A 84 -60.36 10.94 25.26
C LEU A 84 -59.59 9.75 25.87
N THR A 85 -59.51 9.66 27.20
CA THR A 85 -58.84 8.54 27.90
C THR A 85 -59.73 7.90 28.96
N TYR A 86 -59.57 6.59 29.13
CA TYR A 86 -60.17 5.81 30.21
C TYR A 86 -59.30 5.94 31.47
N ALA A 87 -59.88 6.36 32.60
CA ALA A 87 -59.24 6.26 33.90
C ALA A 87 -60.13 5.43 34.85
N THR A 88 -59.57 4.54 35.64
CA THR A 88 -60.26 4.00 36.82
C THR A 88 -60.18 5.02 37.94
N ASP A 89 -61.29 5.29 38.61
CA ASP A 89 -61.30 6.19 39.77
C ASP A 89 -60.48 5.57 40.91
N ALA A 90 -59.28 6.11 41.13
CA ALA A 90 -58.51 5.85 42.32
C ALA A 90 -58.25 7.19 43.00
N THR A 91 -59.15 7.56 43.89
CA THR A 91 -58.84 8.43 45.04
C THR A 91 -57.60 7.89 45.73
N GLY A 92 -56.47 8.60 45.60
CA GLY A 92 -55.26 8.36 46.39
C GLY A 92 -54.42 7.15 45.99
N GLY A 93 -53.93 7.09 44.76
CA GLY A 93 -52.90 6.13 44.37
C GLY A 93 -52.48 6.35 42.93
N GLY A 94 -51.18 6.55 42.70
CA GLY A 94 -50.61 6.88 41.40
C GLY A 94 -51.03 5.92 40.29
N ALA A 95 -51.94 6.39 39.41
CA ALA A 95 -52.16 5.78 38.11
C ALA A 95 -50.98 6.14 37.20
N SER A 96 -49.85 5.46 37.40
CA SER A 96 -48.71 5.40 36.49
C SER A 96 -49.06 4.54 35.25
N GLY A 97 -50.15 4.88 34.57
CA GLY A 97 -50.41 4.43 33.21
C GLY A 97 -49.72 5.42 32.28
N ASN A 98 -48.47 5.14 31.92
CA ASN A 98 -47.67 5.96 31.01
C ASN A 98 -48.30 5.89 29.60
N VAL A 99 -49.38 6.65 29.36
CA VAL A 99 -49.97 6.80 28.03
C VAL A 99 -48.94 7.57 27.21
N ILE A 100 -48.14 6.86 26.41
CA ILE A 100 -47.24 7.48 25.44
C ILE A 100 -48.13 8.27 24.48
N SER A 101 -48.13 9.58 24.66
CA SER A 101 -48.89 10.47 23.78
C SER A 101 -48.12 10.62 22.46
N THR A 102 -48.83 10.57 21.34
CA THR A 102 -48.22 10.66 20.01
C THR A 102 -48.60 11.98 19.33
N VAL A 103 -47.69 12.51 18.51
CA VAL A 103 -47.95 13.65 17.62
C VAL A 103 -47.48 13.32 16.21
N GLY A 104 -48.08 13.94 15.20
CA GLY A 104 -47.83 13.56 13.80
C GLY A 104 -46.39 13.81 13.32
N ASN A 105 -45.74 14.88 13.79
CA ASN A 105 -44.44 15.33 13.32
C ASN A 105 -43.77 16.32 14.30
N ILE A 106 -42.54 16.76 13.98
CA ILE A 106 -41.79 17.74 14.78
C ILE A 106 -42.49 19.10 14.84
N ALA A 107 -43.12 19.54 13.73
CA ALA A 107 -43.88 20.79 13.73
C ALA A 107 -45.03 20.77 14.75
N SER A 108 -45.72 19.64 14.89
CA SER A 108 -46.76 19.44 15.90
C SER A 108 -46.19 19.42 17.31
N LEU A 109 -45.01 18.80 17.50
CA LEU A 109 -44.31 18.80 18.80
C LEU A 109 -43.96 20.22 19.26
N ARG A 110 -43.47 21.08 18.35
CA ARG A 110 -43.18 22.50 18.65
C ARG A 110 -44.39 23.31 19.11
N THR A 111 -45.61 22.91 18.73
CA THR A 111 -46.82 23.61 19.17
C THR A 111 -47.33 23.14 20.54
N ARG A 112 -46.74 22.07 21.08
CA ARG A 112 -47.16 21.45 22.34
C ARG A 112 -46.25 21.91 23.48
N LEU A 113 -46.84 22.47 24.53
CA LEU A 113 -46.16 22.71 25.80
C LEU A 113 -46.18 21.43 26.64
N GLY A 114 -45.06 21.08 27.27
CA GLY A 114 -45.04 19.93 28.17
C GLY A 114 -45.82 20.22 29.46
N ALA A 115 -46.64 19.26 29.88
CA ALA A 115 -47.51 19.36 31.04
C ALA A 115 -46.74 19.20 32.36
N TYR A 116 -45.69 18.39 32.39
CA TYR A 116 -44.85 18.16 33.56
C TYR A 116 -43.44 17.67 33.15
N ALA A 117 -42.46 17.88 34.03
CA ALA A 117 -41.10 17.40 33.81
C ALA A 117 -41.09 15.86 33.63
N GLY A 118 -40.41 15.36 32.60
CA GLY A 118 -40.37 13.93 32.32
C GLY A 118 -41.50 13.40 31.45
N GLU A 119 -42.43 14.25 30.98
CA GLU A 119 -43.49 13.82 30.06
C GLU A 119 -42.89 13.25 28.77
N LEU A 120 -43.31 12.04 28.37
CA LEU A 120 -42.85 11.38 27.14
C LEU A 120 -43.87 11.53 26.00
N VAL A 121 -43.41 12.06 24.87
CA VAL A 121 -44.17 12.20 23.62
C VAL A 121 -43.42 11.51 22.48
N THR A 122 -44.13 10.78 21.62
CA THR A 122 -43.52 10.20 20.41
C THR A 122 -44.02 10.90 19.15
N THR A 123 -43.11 11.32 18.28
CA THR A 123 -43.45 11.79 16.93
C THR A 123 -43.61 10.58 15.99
N LEU A 124 -44.62 10.59 15.13
CA LEU A 124 -44.82 9.54 14.12
C LEU A 124 -43.90 9.70 12.90
N GLY A 125 -43.27 10.86 12.76
CA GLY A 125 -42.34 11.20 11.68
C GLY A 125 -41.63 12.54 11.95
N TYR A 126 -40.76 12.97 11.04
CA TYR A 126 -40.12 14.28 11.14
C TYR A 126 -40.99 15.38 10.54
N TYR A 127 -41.44 15.18 9.29
CA TYR A 127 -42.33 16.08 8.55
C TYR A 127 -43.75 15.54 8.47
N THR A 128 -43.90 14.24 8.24
CA THR A 128 -45.21 13.57 8.12
C THR A 128 -45.17 12.22 8.81
N ALA A 129 -46.29 11.78 9.38
CA ALA A 129 -46.38 10.47 10.01
C ALA A 129 -45.89 9.35 9.05
N ASN A 130 -45.11 8.42 9.59
CA ASN A 130 -44.50 7.28 8.89
C ASN A 130 -43.42 7.63 7.85
N ASP A 131 -42.86 8.85 7.84
CA ASP A 131 -41.72 9.15 6.99
C ASP A 131 -40.42 8.43 7.42
N GLY A 132 -40.38 7.89 8.64
CA GLY A 132 -39.25 7.19 9.25
C GLY A 132 -38.42 8.06 10.20
N GLY A 133 -38.76 9.33 10.35
CA GLY A 133 -38.11 10.30 11.24
C GLY A 133 -38.75 10.44 12.62
N GLY A 134 -39.66 9.53 13.00
CA GLY A 134 -40.30 9.52 14.30
C GLY A 134 -39.33 9.18 15.44
N TRP A 135 -39.55 9.74 16.62
CA TRP A 135 -38.75 9.48 17.83
C TRP A 135 -39.47 9.83 19.13
N GLY A 136 -38.95 9.35 20.26
CA GLY A 136 -39.43 9.68 21.61
C GLY A 136 -38.72 10.88 22.21
N TYR A 137 -39.50 11.83 22.74
CA TYR A 137 -39.03 13.07 23.36
C TYR A 137 -39.57 13.23 24.78
N ILE A 138 -38.71 13.64 25.71
CA ILE A 138 -39.04 13.94 27.10
C ILE A 138 -39.05 15.44 27.31
N TRP A 139 -40.10 15.96 27.96
CA TRP A 139 -40.15 17.37 28.34
C TRP A 139 -39.20 17.68 29.49
N ASN A 140 -38.31 18.64 29.27
CA ASN A 140 -37.45 19.20 30.29
C ASN A 140 -37.76 20.70 30.48
N PRO A 141 -38.44 21.11 31.57
CA PRO A 141 -38.87 22.50 31.76
C PRO A 141 -37.72 23.44 32.11
N THR A 142 -36.51 22.94 32.38
CA THR A 142 -35.36 23.77 32.77
C THR A 142 -34.37 24.00 31.64
N THR A 143 -34.55 23.36 30.49
CA THR A 143 -33.65 23.52 29.34
C THR A 143 -33.69 24.93 28.79
N LEU A 144 -32.50 25.51 28.63
CA LEU A 144 -32.27 26.82 27.99
C LEU A 144 -31.51 26.70 26.67
N SER A 145 -31.20 25.46 26.26
CA SER A 145 -30.58 25.17 24.98
C SER A 145 -31.56 25.46 23.85
N THR A 146 -31.07 25.98 22.74
CA THR A 146 -31.88 26.32 21.57
C THR A 146 -32.31 25.09 20.78
N ASP A 147 -33.50 25.13 20.17
CA ASP A 147 -33.96 24.14 19.18
C ASP A 147 -32.88 23.90 18.13
N ASN A 148 -32.44 22.65 18.03
CA ASN A 148 -31.44 22.22 17.05
C ASN A 148 -32.04 21.25 16.03
N GLY A 149 -33.36 21.09 16.01
CA GLY A 149 -34.09 20.26 15.07
C GLY A 149 -33.78 18.77 15.15
N VAL A 150 -33.07 18.30 16.19
CA VAL A 150 -32.72 16.89 16.40
C VAL A 150 -33.08 16.49 17.82
N ASN A 151 -32.19 16.72 18.80
CA ASN A 151 -32.34 16.25 20.17
C ASN A 151 -32.88 17.31 21.14
N ILE A 152 -33.02 18.56 20.70
CA ILE A 152 -33.68 19.64 21.43
C ILE A 152 -34.69 20.28 20.48
N ILE A 153 -35.96 20.24 20.85
CA ILE A 153 -37.07 20.83 20.09
C ILE A 153 -37.81 21.81 21.01
N ASP A 154 -37.73 23.10 20.70
CA ASP A 154 -38.36 24.13 21.53
C ASP A 154 -39.87 24.13 21.31
N SER A 155 -40.61 24.47 22.36
CA SER A 155 -42.04 24.73 22.25
C SER A 155 -42.28 26.21 21.96
N ASN A 156 -43.01 26.54 20.89
CA ASN A 156 -43.27 27.89 20.37
C ASN A 156 -44.03 28.83 21.35
N GLY A 157 -44.30 28.40 22.59
CA GLY A 157 -44.96 29.18 23.63
C GLY A 157 -44.30 29.09 25.02
N ALA A 158 -43.15 28.43 25.14
CA ALA A 158 -42.43 28.30 26.40
C ALA A 158 -41.39 29.43 26.55
N ALA A 159 -41.41 30.13 27.70
CA ALA A 159 -40.34 31.08 28.04
C ALA A 159 -39.04 30.36 28.49
N ALA A 160 -39.17 29.10 28.93
CA ALA A 160 -38.09 28.17 29.26
C ALA A 160 -38.60 26.73 29.12
N GLY A 161 -37.71 25.80 28.76
CA GLY A 161 -37.98 24.37 28.61
C GLY A 161 -38.11 23.90 27.16
N ALA A 162 -37.68 22.67 26.92
CA ALA A 162 -37.64 22.05 25.59
C ALA A 162 -37.94 20.55 25.64
N TRP A 163 -38.30 19.99 24.50
CA TRP A 163 -38.42 18.55 24.28
C TRP A 163 -37.04 17.98 23.95
N GLU A 164 -36.56 17.04 24.75
CA GLU A 164 -35.24 16.42 24.62
C GLU A 164 -35.36 14.94 24.21
N PHE A 165 -34.35 14.35 23.55
CA PHE A 165 -34.38 12.91 23.27
C PHE A 165 -34.56 12.05 24.52
N ALA A 166 -35.49 11.09 24.45
CA ALA A 166 -35.80 10.21 25.57
C ALA A 166 -34.70 9.17 25.88
N TYR A 167 -33.92 8.78 24.88
CA TYR A 167 -32.85 7.79 25.00
C TYR A 167 -31.71 8.09 24.04
N MET A 168 -30.49 7.79 24.48
CA MET A 168 -29.27 7.90 23.67
C MET A 168 -29.01 6.58 22.93
N GLY A 169 -29.09 6.60 21.60
CA GLY A 169 -28.90 5.42 20.77
C GLY A 169 -28.44 5.76 19.35
N TRP A 170 -28.62 4.81 18.44
CA TRP A 170 -28.50 5.08 17.01
C TRP A 170 -29.62 6.01 16.58
N ILE A 171 -29.26 7.16 16.03
CA ILE A 171 -30.19 8.03 15.32
C ILE A 171 -30.03 7.81 13.83
N ASN A 172 -31.06 8.11 13.05
CA ASN A 172 -31.00 7.99 11.60
C ASN A 172 -31.17 9.34 10.88
N SER A 173 -30.76 9.40 9.62
CA SER A 173 -30.79 10.63 8.83
C SER A 173 -32.19 11.26 8.71
N LYS A 174 -33.26 10.46 8.71
CA LYS A 174 -34.65 10.96 8.65
C LYS A 174 -35.10 11.61 9.95
N GLN A 175 -34.60 11.15 11.09
CA GLN A 175 -34.82 11.81 12.39
C GLN A 175 -34.12 13.17 12.49
N CYS A 176 -33.16 13.44 11.59
CA CYS A 176 -32.53 14.74 11.44
C CYS A 176 -33.25 15.65 10.42
N GLY A 177 -34.29 15.12 9.77
CA GLY A 177 -35.05 15.78 8.71
C GLY A 177 -34.49 15.58 7.30
N ALA A 178 -33.61 14.61 7.07
CA ALA A 178 -33.14 14.32 5.72
C ALA A 178 -34.16 13.43 4.99
N LYS A 179 -34.31 13.63 3.68
CA LYS A 179 -35.23 12.84 2.86
C LYS A 179 -34.52 11.74 2.06
N GLY A 180 -33.31 12.01 1.55
CA GLY A 180 -32.57 11.05 0.72
C GLY A 180 -33.28 10.72 -0.60
N ASP A 181 -34.03 11.68 -1.15
CA ASP A 181 -34.93 11.52 -2.30
C ASP A 181 -34.35 12.05 -3.62
N TYR A 182 -33.03 12.33 -3.67
CA TYR A 182 -32.29 12.95 -4.78
C TYR A 182 -32.68 14.40 -5.13
N THR A 183 -33.82 14.89 -4.68
CA THR A 183 -34.35 16.21 -5.08
C THR A 183 -34.18 17.27 -3.98
N THR A 184 -34.46 16.89 -2.74
CA THR A 184 -34.41 17.76 -1.57
C THR A 184 -32.95 18.00 -1.19
N ASP A 185 -32.62 19.25 -0.89
CA ASP A 185 -31.32 19.58 -0.30
C ASP A 185 -31.27 19.11 1.16
N ASP A 186 -30.54 18.03 1.40
CA ASP A 186 -30.38 17.38 2.70
C ASP A 186 -29.21 17.95 3.51
N THR A 187 -28.51 18.98 3.02
CA THR A 187 -27.28 19.50 3.65
C THR A 187 -27.48 19.84 5.12
N GLN A 188 -28.47 20.68 5.43
CA GLN A 188 -28.70 21.12 6.81
C GLN A 188 -29.18 19.97 7.70
N ALA A 189 -29.97 19.04 7.15
CA ALA A 189 -30.47 17.91 7.92
C ALA A 189 -29.34 16.94 8.30
N LEU A 190 -28.47 16.60 7.35
CA LEU A 190 -27.29 15.78 7.63
C LEU A 190 -26.32 16.49 8.56
N GLN A 191 -26.09 17.80 8.36
CA GLN A 191 -25.20 18.59 9.22
C GLN A 191 -25.67 18.58 10.68
N ARG A 192 -26.96 18.78 10.95
CA ARG A 192 -27.51 18.69 12.32
C ARG A 192 -27.28 17.32 12.96
N GLY A 193 -27.47 16.25 12.19
CA GLY A 193 -27.22 14.88 12.66
C GLY A 193 -25.74 14.64 13.01
N ILE A 194 -24.84 15.14 12.16
CA ILE A 194 -23.38 15.09 12.38
C ILE A 194 -23.00 15.90 13.63
N ASP A 195 -23.49 17.13 13.76
CA ASP A 195 -23.19 18.00 14.90
C ASP A 195 -23.63 17.34 16.22
N TYR A 196 -24.83 16.73 16.23
CA TYR A 196 -25.33 16.01 17.39
C TYR A 196 -24.43 14.83 17.80
N ILE A 197 -24.05 13.95 16.86
CA ILE A 197 -23.23 12.77 17.23
C ILE A 197 -21.80 13.16 17.61
N VAL A 198 -21.28 14.26 17.09
CA VAL A 198 -19.96 14.75 17.48
C VAL A 198 -20.02 15.33 18.89
N ASP A 199 -21.07 16.11 19.22
CA ASP A 199 -21.29 16.65 20.57
C ASP A 199 -21.54 15.55 21.61
N LYS A 200 -22.27 14.50 21.24
CA LYS A 200 -22.68 13.42 22.17
C LYS A 200 -21.84 12.15 22.11
N SER A 201 -20.79 12.08 21.29
CA SER A 201 -20.08 10.82 21.00
C SER A 201 -21.05 9.69 20.60
N GLY A 202 -21.97 10.02 19.68
CA GLY A 202 -23.12 9.20 19.30
C GLY A 202 -22.94 8.38 18.03
N ARG A 203 -24.04 7.85 17.49
CA ARG A 203 -24.04 7.05 16.26
C ARG A 203 -25.16 7.50 15.31
N LEU A 204 -24.80 7.78 14.06
CA LEU A 204 -25.70 8.20 12.99
C LEU A 204 -25.75 7.14 11.89
N GLU A 205 -26.95 6.67 11.58
CA GLU A 205 -27.23 5.87 10.39
C GLU A 205 -27.84 6.73 9.28
N ILE A 206 -27.09 6.96 8.22
CA ILE A 206 -27.60 7.55 6.99
C ILE A 206 -28.29 6.45 6.20
N LEU A 207 -29.62 6.40 6.29
CA LEU A 207 -30.44 5.36 5.65
C LEU A 207 -30.20 5.29 4.14
N ARG A 208 -30.69 4.23 3.50
CA ARG A 208 -30.63 4.09 2.03
C ARG A 208 -31.26 5.30 1.34
N GLY A 209 -30.65 5.76 0.26
CA GLY A 209 -31.14 6.91 -0.50
C GLY A 209 -30.01 7.73 -1.13
N ILE A 210 -30.41 8.72 -1.91
CA ILE A 210 -29.50 9.71 -2.51
C ILE A 210 -29.73 11.04 -1.79
N PHE A 211 -28.78 11.43 -0.96
CA PHE A 211 -28.80 12.65 -0.19
C PHE A 211 -28.10 13.74 -0.98
N ARG A 212 -28.88 14.58 -1.64
CA ARG A 212 -28.38 15.74 -2.38
C ARG A 212 -27.93 16.80 -1.38
N ILE A 213 -26.69 17.26 -1.50
CA ILE A 213 -26.13 18.35 -0.70
C ILE A 213 -25.59 19.46 -1.61
N THR A 214 -25.66 20.70 -1.15
CA THR A 214 -25.22 21.89 -1.89
C THR A 214 -24.02 22.58 -1.23
N SER A 215 -23.57 22.08 -0.08
CA SER A 215 -22.38 22.57 0.61
C SER A 215 -21.69 21.46 1.41
N VAL A 216 -20.45 21.73 1.84
CA VAL A 216 -19.58 20.76 2.52
C VAL A 216 -20.18 20.32 3.85
N LEU A 217 -20.23 19.01 4.09
CA LEU A 217 -20.54 18.45 5.42
C LEU A 217 -19.31 18.51 6.31
N ASN A 218 -19.40 19.24 7.42
CA ASN A 218 -18.29 19.41 8.35
C ASN A 218 -18.47 18.50 9.56
N VAL A 219 -17.42 17.75 9.90
CA VAL A 219 -17.41 16.83 11.04
C VAL A 219 -16.49 17.41 12.10
N GLY A 220 -17.07 17.94 13.17
CA GLY A 220 -16.34 18.66 14.22
C GLY A 220 -16.18 20.17 13.95
N THR A 221 -15.79 20.88 15.00
CA THR A 221 -15.55 22.33 14.99
C THR A 221 -14.13 22.67 14.51
N LEU A 222 -13.88 23.93 14.15
CA LEU A 222 -12.56 24.42 13.74
C LEU A 222 -11.59 24.59 14.92
N SER A 223 -12.12 24.91 16.10
CA SER A 223 -11.31 25.04 17.32
C SER A 223 -10.98 23.66 17.88
N PRO A 224 -9.72 23.43 18.31
CA PRO A 224 -9.40 22.29 19.13
C PRO A 224 -10.34 22.25 20.33
N VAL A 225 -10.85 21.08 20.67
CA VAL A 225 -11.52 20.91 21.97
C VAL A 225 -10.51 21.36 23.03
N SER A 226 -10.92 22.24 23.94
CA SER A 226 -10.03 22.89 24.94
C SER A 226 -9.22 21.89 25.76
N ASN A 227 -9.62 20.62 25.75
CA ASN A 227 -8.83 19.48 26.11
C ASN A 227 -8.68 18.52 24.90
N PRO A 228 -7.53 18.44 24.23
CA PRO A 228 -7.31 17.51 23.10
C PRO A 228 -7.39 16.02 23.48
N TYR A 229 -7.64 15.71 24.75
CA TYR A 229 -7.82 14.36 25.30
C TYR A 229 -9.27 14.00 25.63
N THR A 230 -10.25 14.89 25.42
CA THR A 230 -11.66 14.42 25.50
C THR A 230 -11.92 13.50 24.32
N GLU A 231 -12.09 12.20 24.61
CA GLU A 231 -12.34 11.15 23.64
C GLU A 231 -13.71 11.36 22.97
N VAL A 232 -13.73 12.16 21.92
CA VAL A 232 -14.87 12.18 21.00
C VAL A 232 -14.82 10.87 20.23
N SER A 233 -15.86 10.05 20.32
CA SER A 233 -15.93 8.75 19.64
C SER A 233 -17.32 8.62 19.06
N PHE A 234 -17.42 8.67 17.73
CA PHE A 234 -18.71 8.59 17.05
C PHE A 234 -18.63 7.68 15.83
N THR A 235 -19.81 7.27 15.36
CA THR A 235 -19.92 6.47 14.13
C THR A 235 -20.91 7.13 13.17
N ILE A 236 -20.51 7.29 11.92
CA ILE A 236 -21.39 7.57 10.79
C ILE A 236 -21.43 6.32 9.92
N LYS A 237 -22.62 5.78 9.72
CA LYS A 237 -22.85 4.54 8.98
C LYS A 237 -23.87 4.78 7.88
N GLY A 238 -23.64 4.25 6.68
CA GLY A 238 -24.67 4.09 5.67
C GLY A 238 -25.22 2.65 5.60
N THR A 239 -26.03 2.38 4.59
CA THR A 239 -26.65 1.06 4.37
C THR A 239 -25.96 0.23 3.28
N GLY A 240 -24.77 0.67 2.86
CA GLY A 240 -23.93 0.07 1.84
C GLY A 240 -23.53 1.13 0.80
N PRO A 241 -22.33 1.05 0.22
CA PRO A 241 -21.97 1.93 -0.88
C PRO A 241 -22.80 1.61 -2.13
N THR A 242 -22.99 2.61 -2.99
CA THR A 242 -23.89 2.53 -4.16
C THR A 242 -23.17 2.27 -5.48
N LEU A 243 -21.86 2.00 -5.46
CA LEU A 243 -21.05 1.93 -6.67
C LEU A 243 -21.00 0.51 -7.24
N ASN A 244 -21.41 0.38 -8.50
CA ASN A 244 -21.13 -0.77 -9.35
C ASN A 244 -19.97 -0.42 -10.31
N ASN A 245 -18.81 -1.04 -10.12
CA ASN A 245 -17.58 -0.77 -10.86
C ASN A 245 -17.67 -1.12 -12.36
N ASN A 246 -18.72 -1.82 -12.80
CA ASN A 246 -18.93 -2.22 -14.20
C ASN A 246 -19.83 -1.26 -14.97
N ALA A 247 -20.31 -0.19 -14.35
CA ALA A 247 -21.21 0.76 -14.97
C ALA A 247 -20.41 1.93 -15.60
N THR A 248 -20.64 2.18 -16.89
CA THR A 248 -20.11 3.33 -17.64
C THR A 248 -20.73 4.66 -17.19
N GLU A 249 -21.77 4.61 -16.36
CA GLU A 249 -22.48 5.74 -15.77
C GLU A 249 -22.72 5.48 -14.28
N GLN A 250 -23.04 6.53 -13.52
CA GLN A 250 -23.39 6.45 -12.10
C GLN A 250 -24.63 5.56 -11.90
N GLN A 251 -24.44 4.26 -11.76
CA GLN A 251 -25.52 3.33 -11.46
C GLN A 251 -25.72 3.32 -9.95
N TYR A 252 -26.77 4.01 -9.51
CA TYR A 252 -27.23 3.99 -8.13
C TYR A 252 -27.71 2.56 -7.79
N THR A 253 -26.89 1.79 -7.09
CA THR A 253 -27.35 0.52 -6.50
C THR A 253 -27.99 0.75 -5.13
N ASN A 254 -28.60 -0.32 -4.59
CA ASN A 254 -29.06 -0.37 -3.20
C ASN A 254 -27.98 0.15 -2.24
N GLY A 255 -28.23 1.25 -1.51
CA GLY A 255 -27.28 1.78 -0.53
C GLY A 255 -27.48 3.27 -0.21
N THR A 256 -26.44 3.88 0.37
CA THR A 256 -26.39 5.27 0.79
C THR A 256 -25.40 6.07 -0.08
N LEU A 257 -25.89 7.12 -0.73
CA LEU A 257 -25.07 8.07 -1.49
C LEU A 257 -25.27 9.49 -0.99
N ILE A 258 -24.16 10.19 -0.73
CA ILE A 258 -24.13 11.64 -0.49
C ILE A 258 -23.61 12.30 -1.76
N LEU A 259 -24.46 13.08 -2.42
CA LEU A 259 -24.18 13.70 -3.72
C LEU A 259 -24.05 15.22 -3.58
N LEU A 260 -22.83 15.73 -3.75
CA LEU A 260 -22.56 17.16 -3.74
C LEU A 260 -22.80 17.78 -5.12
N GLU A 261 -23.70 18.76 -5.18
CA GLU A 261 -23.90 19.62 -6.34
C GLU A 261 -23.03 20.86 -6.33
N GLY A 262 -22.81 21.44 -7.51
CA GLY A 262 -21.98 22.62 -7.68
C GLY A 262 -20.50 22.32 -7.92
N THR A 263 -19.71 23.39 -7.96
CA THR A 263 -18.27 23.36 -8.24
C THR A 263 -17.53 24.32 -7.31
N GLY A 264 -16.23 24.09 -7.09
CA GLY A 264 -15.40 24.97 -6.27
C GLY A 264 -15.51 24.71 -4.77
N HIS A 265 -16.10 23.58 -4.38
CA HIS A 265 -16.13 23.16 -2.98
C HIS A 265 -14.77 22.61 -2.54
N THR A 266 -14.42 22.80 -1.27
CA THR A 266 -13.18 22.24 -0.72
C THR A 266 -13.27 20.73 -0.58
N ALA A 267 -14.37 20.22 0.00
CA ALA A 267 -14.60 18.79 0.15
C ALA A 267 -16.08 18.41 0.00
N ILE A 268 -16.39 17.12 -0.11
CA ILE A 268 -17.75 16.60 0.13
C ILE A 268 -17.98 16.47 1.64
N MET A 269 -17.04 15.81 2.32
CA MET A 269 -17.01 15.67 3.78
C MET A 269 -15.65 16.11 4.33
N ASN A 270 -15.67 17.00 5.32
CA ASN A 270 -14.48 17.59 5.93
C ASN A 270 -14.43 17.35 7.44
N VAL A 271 -13.49 16.52 7.88
CA VAL A 271 -13.16 16.28 9.28
C VAL A 271 -12.25 17.40 9.79
N ARG A 272 -12.68 18.05 10.88
CA ARG A 272 -12.04 19.20 11.52
C ARG A 272 -11.60 18.86 12.94
N ALA A 273 -10.91 19.80 13.60
CA ALA A 273 -10.30 19.65 14.92
C ALA A 273 -11.22 19.09 16.01
N GLY A 274 -12.50 19.49 16.00
CA GLY A 274 -13.46 19.00 16.99
C GLY A 274 -13.76 17.50 16.90
N ALA A 275 -13.32 16.82 15.83
CA ALA A 275 -13.43 15.38 15.63
C ALA A 275 -12.03 14.75 15.57
N SER A 276 -11.23 14.96 16.61
CA SER A 276 -9.79 14.64 16.61
C SER A 276 -9.45 13.17 16.84
N ARG A 277 -10.34 12.32 17.36
CA ARG A 277 -10.01 10.90 17.66
C ARG A 277 -11.18 9.96 17.39
N PHE A 278 -10.87 8.68 17.18
CA PHE A 278 -11.81 7.54 17.23
C PHE A 278 -13.10 7.64 16.38
N ALA A 279 -13.11 8.45 15.33
CA ALA A 279 -14.24 8.51 14.40
C ALA A 279 -14.27 7.28 13.49
N LYS A 280 -15.46 6.66 13.36
CA LYS A 280 -15.71 5.57 12.43
C LYS A 280 -16.70 6.00 11.35
N PHE A 281 -16.35 5.77 10.09
CA PHE A 281 -17.18 6.02 8.92
C PHE A 281 -17.36 4.70 8.18
N GLU A 282 -18.59 4.26 7.91
CA GLU A 282 -18.81 3.01 7.18
C GLU A 282 -19.96 3.05 6.18
N ASP A 283 -19.86 2.27 5.11
CA ASP A 283 -21.01 1.87 4.27
C ASP A 283 -21.73 2.98 3.48
N PHE A 284 -21.02 3.97 2.94
CA PHE A 284 -21.61 4.99 2.08
C PHE A 284 -20.66 5.48 0.98
N THR A 285 -21.24 6.09 -0.05
CA THR A 285 -20.51 6.76 -1.12
C THR A 285 -20.60 8.27 -0.98
N LEU A 286 -19.49 8.96 -1.22
CA LEU A 286 -19.38 10.40 -1.42
C LEU A 286 -19.16 10.65 -2.92
N SER A 287 -20.01 11.42 -3.58
CA SER A 287 -19.84 11.74 -5.00
C SER A 287 -20.05 13.23 -5.28
N CYS A 288 -19.29 13.78 -6.22
CA CYS A 288 -19.66 15.04 -6.86
C CYS A 288 -20.60 14.78 -8.04
N ALA A 289 -21.65 15.59 -8.19
CA ALA A 289 -22.52 15.56 -9.37
C ALA A 289 -21.78 16.00 -10.64
N THR A 290 -20.88 16.98 -10.50
CA THR A 290 -19.94 17.39 -11.56
C THR A 290 -18.54 16.89 -11.21
N LYS A 291 -17.82 16.32 -12.18
CA LYS A 291 -16.41 15.91 -11.98
C LYS A 291 -15.55 17.13 -11.58
N GLY A 292 -14.80 16.99 -10.50
CA GLY A 292 -14.04 18.08 -9.88
C GLY A 292 -14.90 19.07 -9.10
N GLY A 293 -16.17 18.75 -8.81
CA GLY A 293 -17.08 19.63 -8.06
C GLY A 293 -16.54 20.00 -6.67
N ALA A 294 -15.83 19.06 -6.04
CA ALA A 294 -14.99 19.30 -4.88
C ALA A 294 -13.52 18.93 -5.12
N THR A 295 -12.61 19.64 -4.48
CA THR A 295 -11.18 19.31 -4.47
C THR A 295 -10.91 17.98 -3.75
N HIS A 296 -11.65 17.69 -2.69
CA HIS A 296 -11.46 16.48 -1.88
C HIS A 296 -12.78 15.72 -1.70
N GLY A 297 -12.79 14.40 -1.82
CA GLY A 297 -13.99 13.63 -1.46
C GLY A 297 -14.14 13.59 0.05
N PHE A 298 -13.19 12.93 0.69
CA PHE A 298 -13.03 12.89 2.14
C PHE A 298 -11.76 13.66 2.55
N LEU A 299 -11.91 14.67 3.39
CA LEU A 299 -10.81 15.54 3.82
C LEU A 299 -10.62 15.50 5.34
N TRP A 300 -9.40 15.27 5.78
CA TRP A 300 -8.94 15.71 7.10
C TRP A 300 -8.23 17.05 6.93
N SER A 301 -8.92 18.14 7.29
CA SER A 301 -8.42 19.51 7.05
C SER A 301 -7.33 19.96 8.02
N GLN A 302 -7.06 19.16 9.05
CA GLN A 302 -6.03 19.37 10.05
C GLN A 302 -5.38 18.04 10.38
N THR A 303 -4.16 18.04 10.91
CA THR A 303 -3.41 16.83 11.28
C THR A 303 -3.61 16.41 12.73
N ILE A 304 -4.60 16.93 13.45
CA ILE A 304 -4.82 16.55 14.86
C ILE A 304 -5.65 15.27 15.03
N PHE A 305 -5.95 14.56 13.92
CA PHE A 305 -6.75 13.34 13.97
C PHE A 305 -5.93 12.13 14.42
N SER A 306 -6.59 11.16 15.07
CA SER A 306 -5.96 9.89 15.39
C SER A 306 -6.95 8.73 15.37
N GLN A 307 -6.51 7.57 14.86
CA GLN A 307 -7.26 6.31 14.90
C GLN A 307 -8.64 6.37 14.23
N HIS A 308 -8.76 7.18 13.17
CA HIS A 308 -9.97 7.21 12.35
C HIS A 308 -10.07 5.96 11.49
N LYS A 309 -11.29 5.42 11.36
CA LYS A 309 -11.52 4.21 10.57
C LYS A 309 -12.59 4.43 9.51
N LEU A 310 -12.24 4.22 8.25
CA LEU A 310 -13.14 4.22 7.11
C LEU A 310 -13.32 2.77 6.65
N VAL A 311 -14.56 2.30 6.52
CA VAL A 311 -14.88 0.92 6.09
C VAL A 311 -15.90 0.97 4.97
N ARG A 312 -15.53 0.55 3.75
CA ARG A 312 -16.41 0.65 2.57
C ARG A 312 -16.96 2.07 2.36
N VAL A 313 -16.11 3.07 2.60
CA VAL A 313 -16.38 4.47 2.26
C VAL A 313 -15.78 4.74 0.90
N HIS A 314 -16.62 5.14 -0.05
CA HIS A 314 -16.20 5.36 -1.43
C HIS A 314 -16.25 6.83 -1.79
N SER A 315 -15.36 7.27 -2.68
CA SER A 315 -15.25 8.63 -3.15
C SER A 315 -15.22 8.68 -4.67
N TRP A 316 -16.11 9.47 -5.27
CA TRP A 316 -16.30 9.54 -6.71
C TRP A 316 -16.31 10.98 -7.22
N ASN A 317 -15.67 11.22 -8.37
CA ASN A 317 -15.66 12.51 -9.08
C ASN A 317 -15.06 13.70 -8.31
N ALA A 318 -14.49 13.52 -7.13
CA ALA A 318 -13.68 14.55 -6.47
C ALA A 318 -12.26 14.59 -7.08
N THR A 319 -11.60 15.75 -7.09
CA THR A 319 -10.23 15.85 -7.64
C THR A 319 -9.26 14.93 -6.90
N ASN A 320 -9.38 14.85 -5.58
CA ASN A 320 -8.63 13.94 -4.72
C ASN A 320 -9.63 13.07 -3.92
N ALA A 321 -9.52 11.74 -3.98
CA ALA A 321 -10.53 10.88 -3.37
C ALA A 321 -10.50 10.95 -1.82
N PHE A 322 -9.30 10.82 -1.24
CA PHE A 322 -9.03 10.95 0.20
C PHE A 322 -7.85 11.90 0.42
N SER A 323 -7.93 12.77 1.43
CA SER A 323 -6.89 13.78 1.62
C SER A 323 -6.62 14.22 3.05
N VAL A 324 -5.36 14.53 3.32
CA VAL A 324 -4.87 15.11 4.58
C VAL A 324 -4.19 16.45 4.28
N MET A 325 -4.60 17.51 4.97
CA MET A 325 -4.02 18.86 4.83
C MET A 325 -3.44 19.37 6.15
N GLN A 326 -2.47 20.30 6.06
CA GLN A 326 -2.00 21.03 7.23
C GLN A 326 -3.07 21.98 7.74
N SER A 327 -3.11 22.17 9.05
CA SER A 327 -3.93 23.21 9.68
C SER A 327 -3.65 24.58 9.08
N ILE A 328 -4.72 25.32 8.78
CA ILE A 328 -4.67 26.76 8.58
C ILE A 328 -4.26 27.38 9.93
N GLY A 329 -2.95 27.58 10.14
CA GLY A 329 -2.40 28.39 11.24
C GLY A 329 -1.83 27.67 12.49
N GLY A 330 -1.44 26.39 12.44
CA GLY A 330 -0.91 25.69 13.63
C GLY A 330 0.27 24.77 13.39
N THR A 331 1.40 25.04 14.05
CA THR A 331 2.58 24.19 14.14
C THR A 331 2.34 23.00 15.09
N GLY A 332 2.46 21.76 14.59
CA GLY A 332 2.83 20.60 15.42
C GLY A 332 1.69 19.77 15.99
N SER A 333 0.94 19.05 15.16
CA SER A 333 0.09 17.96 15.66
C SER A 333 0.08 16.76 14.73
N ASN A 334 0.00 15.57 15.34
CA ASN A 334 0.29 14.29 14.69
C ASN A 334 -0.99 13.62 14.20
N GLY A 335 -1.09 13.43 12.89
CA GLY A 335 -2.17 12.71 12.22
C GLY A 335 -1.86 11.23 12.20
N GLU A 336 -2.25 10.48 13.23
CA GLU A 336 -1.74 9.11 13.42
C GLU A 336 -2.80 8.03 13.17
N PHE A 337 -2.42 6.97 12.44
CA PHE A 337 -3.14 5.70 12.39
C PHE A 337 -4.55 5.73 11.77
N SER A 338 -4.79 6.48 10.68
CA SER A 338 -6.05 6.28 9.96
C SER A 338 -6.02 4.96 9.18
N GLN A 339 -7.12 4.23 9.25
CA GLN A 339 -7.30 2.95 8.57
C GLN A 339 -8.45 3.04 7.58
N LEU A 340 -8.17 2.68 6.33
CA LEU A 340 -9.13 2.57 5.24
C LEU A 340 -9.24 1.10 4.86
N ASP A 341 -10.38 0.49 5.12
CA ASP A 341 -10.68 -0.90 4.77
C ASP A 341 -11.74 -0.94 3.66
N PHE A 342 -11.49 -1.66 2.56
CA PHE A 342 -12.44 -1.81 1.45
C PHE A 342 -12.92 -0.49 0.83
N CYS A 343 -12.12 0.56 0.95
CA CYS A 343 -12.45 1.89 0.45
C CYS A 343 -12.15 1.98 -1.05
N GLN A 344 -12.89 2.86 -1.74
CA GLN A 344 -12.76 3.04 -3.18
C GLN A 344 -12.66 4.50 -3.59
N GLY A 345 -11.88 4.78 -4.63
CA GLY A 345 -11.69 6.12 -5.18
C GLY A 345 -11.68 6.09 -6.71
N TYR A 346 -12.61 6.81 -7.35
CA TYR A 346 -12.79 6.80 -8.81
C TYR A 346 -13.05 8.21 -9.35
N GLY A 347 -12.69 8.43 -10.62
CA GLY A 347 -12.85 9.74 -11.28
C GLY A 347 -12.04 10.87 -10.63
N ALA A 348 -10.94 10.51 -9.95
CA ALA A 348 -10.07 11.44 -9.24
C ALA A 348 -8.72 11.58 -9.95
N SER A 349 -8.09 12.76 -9.85
CA SER A 349 -6.70 12.93 -10.25
C SER A 349 -5.73 12.32 -9.23
N ARG A 350 -6.17 12.18 -7.96
CA ARG A 350 -5.41 11.50 -6.92
C ARG A 350 -6.28 10.57 -6.09
N PHE A 351 -5.85 9.33 -5.85
CA PHE A 351 -6.57 8.46 -4.93
C PHE A 351 -6.33 8.90 -3.48
N TYR A 352 -5.07 9.06 -3.09
CA TYR A 352 -4.69 9.60 -1.79
C TYR A 352 -3.75 10.79 -1.96
N TYR A 353 -4.06 11.89 -1.27
CA TYR A 353 -3.28 13.12 -1.33
C TYR A 353 -2.98 13.65 0.06
N MET A 354 -1.70 13.87 0.34
CA MET A 354 -1.24 14.53 1.54
C MET A 354 -0.50 15.81 1.13
N ASP A 355 -0.92 16.95 1.68
CA ASP A 355 -0.34 18.24 1.31
C ASP A 355 1.15 18.36 1.73
N ALA A 356 1.93 19.09 0.93
CA ALA A 356 3.35 19.33 1.13
C ALA A 356 3.66 19.99 2.48
N THR A 357 2.71 20.74 3.02
CA THR A 357 2.88 21.40 4.31
C THR A 357 2.35 20.57 5.48
N SER A 358 1.70 19.43 5.23
CA SER A 358 1.13 18.62 6.30
C SER A 358 2.19 18.24 7.35
N GLY A 359 1.80 18.26 8.62
CA GLY A 359 2.68 17.95 9.74
C GLY A 359 3.04 16.45 9.81
N GLN A 360 3.37 15.97 11.01
CA GLN A 360 3.57 14.52 11.21
C GLN A 360 2.29 13.75 10.87
N ALA A 361 2.37 12.79 9.96
CA ALA A 361 1.26 11.88 9.65
C ALA A 361 1.77 10.43 9.65
N PHE A 362 1.67 9.75 10.79
CA PHE A 362 2.21 8.40 10.96
C PHE A 362 1.18 7.33 10.57
N ASN A 363 1.64 6.37 9.74
CA ASN A 363 1.01 5.06 9.51
C ASN A 363 -0.44 5.10 9.02
N GLN A 364 -0.67 5.71 7.86
CA GLN A 364 -1.93 5.55 7.15
C GLN A 364 -1.99 4.14 6.55
N ARG A 365 -3.07 3.39 6.83
CA ARG A 365 -3.22 2.02 6.38
C ARG A 365 -4.39 1.89 5.38
N PHE A 366 -4.14 1.20 4.28
CA PHE A 366 -5.12 0.87 3.25
C PHE A 366 -5.16 -0.64 3.09
N ASN A 367 -6.27 -1.28 3.46
CA ASN A 367 -6.47 -2.72 3.32
C ASN A 367 -7.60 -3.01 2.33
N ASP A 368 -7.35 -3.88 1.36
CA ASP A 368 -8.35 -4.35 0.39
C ASP A 368 -9.05 -3.19 -0.35
N CYS A 369 -8.35 -2.08 -0.51
CA CYS A 369 -8.87 -0.89 -1.19
C CYS A 369 -8.70 -1.02 -2.71
N SER A 370 -9.49 -0.25 -3.46
CA SER A 370 -9.33 -0.20 -4.92
C SER A 370 -9.63 1.18 -5.47
N GLY A 371 -9.27 1.44 -6.72
CA GLY A 371 -9.64 2.70 -7.35
C GLY A 371 -9.03 2.90 -8.72
N SER A 372 -9.39 4.02 -9.34
CA SER A 372 -8.77 4.47 -10.58
C SER A 372 -8.47 5.96 -10.48
N VAL A 373 -7.39 6.39 -11.10
CA VAL A 373 -7.11 7.81 -11.30
C VAL A 373 -7.20 8.18 -12.78
N ASP A 374 -7.45 9.46 -13.02
CA ASP A 374 -7.44 10.03 -14.36
C ASP A 374 -6.08 9.86 -15.04
N ASN A 375 -6.04 9.97 -16.37
CA ASN A 375 -4.77 10.09 -17.08
C ASN A 375 -3.96 11.28 -16.52
N ALA A 376 -2.65 11.11 -16.37
CA ALA A 376 -1.76 12.02 -15.61
C ALA A 376 -1.93 11.98 -14.07
N GLY A 377 -2.80 11.11 -13.55
CA GLY A 377 -3.11 11.03 -12.13
C GLY A 377 -2.03 10.35 -11.29
N ILE A 378 -2.17 10.47 -9.97
CA ILE A 378 -1.24 9.91 -8.99
C ILE A 378 -2.02 9.07 -7.98
N MET A 379 -1.68 7.80 -7.81
CA MET A 379 -2.40 6.95 -6.82
C MET A 379 -2.15 7.46 -5.40
N PHE A 380 -0.90 7.62 -5.01
CA PHE A 380 -0.52 8.09 -3.67
C PHE A 380 0.45 9.26 -3.80
N GLU A 381 -0.02 10.47 -3.53
CA GLU A 381 0.84 11.65 -3.41
C GLU A 381 1.01 12.01 -1.93
N ILE A 382 2.25 11.98 -1.47
CA ILE A 382 2.61 12.20 -0.07
C ILE A 382 3.46 13.46 0.03
N GLY A 383 2.99 14.46 0.77
CA GLY A 383 3.71 15.69 1.10
C GLY A 383 3.78 15.90 2.62
N GLY A 384 4.72 16.71 3.11
CA GLY A 384 4.83 17.01 4.53
C GLY A 384 6.12 17.70 4.97
N SER A 385 6.10 18.32 6.16
CA SER A 385 7.13 19.26 6.64
C SER A 385 8.41 18.61 7.20
N GLY A 386 8.86 17.48 6.65
CA GLY A 386 10.12 16.81 7.02
C GLY A 386 10.10 15.94 8.29
N LEU A 387 8.94 15.72 8.91
CA LEU A 387 8.82 15.07 10.21
C LEU A 387 8.50 13.56 10.19
N GLY A 388 8.63 12.90 9.03
CA GLY A 388 8.36 11.47 8.90
C GLY A 388 6.94 11.16 8.44
N TYR A 389 6.75 10.12 7.62
CA TYR A 389 5.44 9.55 7.32
C TYR A 389 5.49 8.03 7.29
N GLY A 390 4.33 7.40 7.44
CA GLY A 390 4.15 5.96 7.26
C GLY A 390 2.94 5.68 6.37
N LEU A 391 3.11 4.87 5.33
CA LEU A 391 2.05 4.42 4.44
C LEU A 391 2.11 2.90 4.31
N ASP A 392 1.03 2.21 4.63
CA ASP A 392 0.92 0.76 4.55
C ASP A 392 -0.26 0.39 3.67
N ILE A 393 0.01 -0.18 2.50
CA ILE A 393 -0.96 -0.52 1.47
C ILE A 393 -0.94 -2.03 1.29
N THR A 394 -2.05 -2.69 1.61
CA THR A 394 -2.20 -4.15 1.48
C THR A 394 -3.37 -4.48 0.56
N ASN A 395 -3.12 -5.35 -0.43
CA ASN A 395 -4.07 -5.85 -1.40
C ASN A 395 -4.84 -4.75 -2.15
N PHE A 396 -4.11 -3.76 -2.69
CA PHE A 396 -4.72 -2.67 -3.43
C PHE A 396 -4.89 -3.01 -4.91
N SER A 397 -6.06 -2.74 -5.48
CA SER A 397 -6.32 -2.99 -6.91
C SER A 397 -6.69 -1.74 -7.69
N THR A 398 -6.06 -1.50 -8.85
CA THR A 398 -6.48 -0.47 -9.80
C THR A 398 -6.95 -1.06 -11.12
N SER A 399 -7.93 -0.37 -11.71
CA SER A 399 -8.48 -0.65 -13.04
C SER A 399 -8.41 0.62 -13.88
N ASN A 400 -7.18 1.10 -14.14
CA ASN A 400 -6.99 2.29 -14.95
C ASN A 400 -7.04 1.94 -16.43
N THR A 401 -7.71 2.75 -17.24
CA THR A 401 -7.57 2.71 -18.70
C THR A 401 -6.51 3.72 -19.11
N TRP A 402 -5.32 3.24 -19.50
CA TRP A 402 -4.31 4.13 -20.07
C TRP A 402 -4.71 4.56 -21.48
N ASN A 403 -4.74 5.87 -21.73
CA ASN A 403 -4.84 6.40 -23.09
C ASN A 403 -3.44 6.75 -23.62
N PRO A 404 -2.86 5.96 -24.55
CA PRO A 404 -1.56 6.28 -25.14
C PRO A 404 -1.53 7.63 -25.86
N SER A 405 -2.67 8.13 -26.34
CA SER A 405 -2.73 9.35 -27.16
C SER A 405 -2.50 10.64 -26.37
N THR A 406 -2.70 10.64 -25.05
CA THR A 406 -2.55 11.86 -24.23
C THR A 406 -1.09 12.13 -23.85
N GLY A 407 -0.19 11.15 -24.02
CA GLY A 407 1.22 11.27 -23.62
C GLY A 407 1.45 11.40 -22.10
N THR A 408 0.39 11.48 -21.29
CA THR A 408 0.45 11.63 -19.83
C THR A 408 0.27 10.31 -19.09
N GLY A 409 0.80 10.24 -17.87
CA GLY A 409 0.98 8.97 -17.17
C GLY A 409 0.55 8.87 -15.75
N ILE A 410 0.26 7.65 -15.35
CA ILE A 410 -0.15 7.36 -13.99
C ILE A 410 1.10 7.04 -13.18
N THR A 411 1.21 7.74 -12.06
CA THR A 411 2.25 7.53 -11.06
C THR A 411 1.64 6.78 -9.88
N LEU A 412 2.25 5.67 -9.45
CA LEU A 412 1.79 4.99 -8.24
C LEU A 412 2.11 5.82 -7.00
N LEU A 413 3.38 6.16 -6.78
CA LEU A 413 3.81 6.91 -5.62
C LEU A 413 4.51 8.20 -6.04
N LYS A 414 4.05 9.33 -5.54
CA LYS A 414 4.78 10.60 -5.59
C LYS A 414 5.10 11.05 -4.17
N ASN A 415 6.39 11.08 -3.84
CA ASN A 415 6.87 11.57 -2.55
C ASN A 415 7.45 12.99 -2.70
N ASN A 416 6.77 13.98 -2.15
CA ASN A 416 7.13 15.39 -2.24
C ASN A 416 8.18 15.79 -1.17
N GLY A 417 9.27 15.03 -1.04
CA GLY A 417 10.38 15.47 -0.21
C GLY A 417 10.24 15.15 1.29
N ILE A 418 9.57 14.05 1.65
CA ILE A 418 9.53 13.56 3.05
C ILE A 418 10.29 12.23 3.26
N SER A 419 10.91 12.11 4.44
CA SER A 419 11.41 10.86 5.02
C SER A 419 10.26 9.99 5.51
N GLY A 420 10.33 8.67 5.38
CA GLY A 420 9.24 7.79 5.81
C GLY A 420 9.32 6.36 5.27
N ILE A 421 8.36 5.52 5.66
CA ILE A 421 8.26 4.15 5.19
C ILE A 421 6.96 3.99 4.40
N VAL A 422 7.09 3.52 3.15
CA VAL A 422 5.98 3.03 2.35
C VAL A 422 6.10 1.52 2.23
N ASN A 423 5.05 0.80 2.59
CA ASN A 423 4.90 -0.62 2.33
C ASN A 423 3.72 -0.81 1.37
N ILE A 424 3.94 -1.54 0.28
CA ILE A 424 2.91 -1.94 -0.68
C ILE A 424 2.99 -3.45 -0.83
N LYS A 425 1.94 -4.18 -0.45
CA LYS A 425 1.94 -5.63 -0.41
C LYS A 425 0.71 -6.20 -1.12
N GLY A 426 0.92 -7.09 -2.08
CA GLY A 426 -0.18 -7.71 -2.80
C GLY A 426 -0.96 -6.74 -3.70
N GLY A 427 -2.00 -7.27 -4.34
CA GLY A 427 -2.87 -6.50 -5.23
C GLY A 427 -2.36 -6.38 -6.66
N ARG A 428 -3.05 -5.55 -7.46
CA ARG A 428 -2.80 -5.39 -8.90
C ARG A 428 -2.93 -3.92 -9.30
N PHE A 429 -1.95 -3.40 -10.03
CA PHE A 429 -2.03 -2.06 -10.59
C PHE A 429 -1.99 -2.10 -12.11
N GLU A 430 -3.04 -1.60 -12.74
CA GLU A 430 -3.14 -1.51 -14.19
C GLU A 430 -2.68 -0.15 -14.70
N ALA A 431 -2.06 -0.15 -15.89
CA ALA A 431 -1.79 1.04 -16.71
C ALA A 431 -0.88 2.10 -16.05
N LEU A 432 -0.02 1.68 -15.11
CA LEU A 432 1.01 2.54 -14.52
C LEU A 432 2.12 2.85 -15.50
N THR A 433 2.74 4.02 -15.35
CA THR A 433 3.97 4.35 -16.08
C THR A 433 5.14 4.74 -15.21
N THR A 434 4.86 5.27 -14.02
CA THR A 434 5.90 5.56 -13.03
C THR A 434 5.53 4.87 -11.74
N LEU A 435 6.41 4.01 -11.24
CA LEU A 435 6.20 3.30 -9.98
C LEU A 435 6.38 4.27 -8.82
N THR A 436 7.51 4.97 -8.81
CA THR A 436 7.81 5.95 -7.79
C THR A 436 8.43 7.17 -8.44
N SER A 437 7.92 8.33 -8.07
CA SER A 437 8.56 9.63 -8.29
C SER A 437 8.83 10.28 -6.95
N TYR A 438 9.96 10.94 -6.81
CA TYR A 438 10.27 11.72 -5.61
C TYR A 438 10.84 13.08 -5.98
N SER A 439 10.34 14.12 -5.31
CA SER A 439 10.82 15.48 -5.46
C SER A 439 11.64 15.93 -4.26
N LEU A 440 12.48 16.93 -4.50
CA LEU A 440 13.51 17.46 -3.59
C LEU A 440 12.95 17.85 -2.21
N GLY A 441 13.56 17.33 -1.14
CA GLY A 441 13.47 17.89 0.21
C GLY A 441 14.87 18.18 0.76
N THR A 442 14.94 18.94 1.86
CA THR A 442 16.19 19.35 2.52
C THR A 442 17.06 18.17 2.98
N TYR A 443 18.39 18.34 2.91
CA TYR A 443 19.55 17.43 3.03
C TYR A 443 19.57 16.16 3.94
N ASN A 444 18.48 15.68 4.55
CA ASN A 444 18.49 14.48 5.44
C ASN A 444 17.34 13.51 5.15
N MET A 445 16.96 13.42 3.89
CA MET A 445 15.87 12.59 3.45
C MET A 445 16.23 11.11 3.42
N SER A 446 15.70 10.33 4.35
CA SER A 446 15.85 8.87 4.36
C SER A 446 14.49 8.21 4.49
N GLY A 447 14.23 7.24 3.62
CA GLY A 447 12.99 6.49 3.65
C GLY A 447 13.14 5.13 3.01
N ALA A 448 12.18 4.25 3.25
CA ALA A 448 12.10 2.96 2.60
C ALA A 448 10.81 2.86 1.80
N VAL A 449 10.89 2.38 0.57
CA VAL A 449 9.72 2.04 -0.25
C VAL A 449 9.82 0.55 -0.52
N ASN A 450 9.00 -0.25 0.17
CA ASN A 450 8.97 -1.69 0.05
C ASN A 450 7.74 -2.09 -0.76
N ILE A 451 7.94 -2.80 -1.86
CA ILE A 451 6.90 -3.25 -2.77
C ILE A 451 7.05 -4.77 -2.90
N GLU A 452 6.04 -5.53 -2.48
CA GLU A 452 6.11 -6.97 -2.32
C GLU A 452 4.89 -7.68 -2.91
N ASN A 453 5.09 -8.72 -3.71
CA ASN A 453 4.00 -9.55 -4.24
C ASN A 453 2.92 -8.78 -5.03
N VAL A 454 3.30 -7.70 -5.71
CA VAL A 454 2.37 -6.84 -6.48
C VAL A 454 2.43 -7.19 -7.97
N HIS A 455 1.27 -7.23 -8.63
CA HIS A 455 1.18 -7.38 -10.08
C HIS A 455 0.94 -6.02 -10.76
N PHE A 456 1.90 -5.57 -11.54
CA PHE A 456 1.81 -4.38 -12.38
C PHE A 456 1.51 -4.78 -13.81
N ASP A 457 0.27 -4.54 -14.25
CA ASP A 457 -0.20 -4.95 -15.56
C ASP A 457 -0.38 -3.79 -16.52
N GLY A 458 -0.06 -4.04 -17.78
CA GLY A 458 -0.20 -3.08 -18.86
C GLY A 458 0.60 -1.79 -18.72
N MET A 459 1.79 -1.86 -18.15
CA MET A 459 2.67 -0.70 -18.00
C MET A 459 3.11 -0.11 -19.34
N ALA A 460 3.28 1.21 -19.37
CA ALA A 460 3.73 1.94 -20.55
C ALA A 460 4.84 2.96 -20.22
N SER A 461 5.74 2.57 -19.32
CA SER A 461 6.90 3.38 -18.93
C SER A 461 7.82 3.64 -20.14
N LYS A 462 8.42 4.83 -20.21
CA LYS A 462 9.35 5.27 -21.26
C LYS A 462 10.37 6.26 -20.67
N LEU A 463 11.42 6.65 -21.41
CA LEU A 463 12.43 7.58 -20.88
C LEU A 463 11.84 8.93 -20.46
N SER A 464 10.82 9.41 -21.18
CA SER A 464 10.10 10.64 -20.84
C SER A 464 9.25 10.51 -19.56
N ARG A 465 8.99 9.28 -19.10
CA ARG A 465 8.11 8.87 -17.98
C ARG A 465 8.69 7.63 -17.31
N PRO A 466 9.81 7.79 -16.60
CA PRO A 466 10.61 6.69 -16.15
C PRO A 466 9.87 5.85 -15.10
N PHE A 467 10.27 4.59 -15.01
CA PHE A 467 9.75 3.61 -14.09
C PHE A 467 10.04 4.02 -12.64
N ILE A 468 11.25 4.50 -12.37
CA ILE A 468 11.61 5.22 -11.14
C ILE A 468 12.14 6.60 -11.55
N ALA A 469 11.50 7.65 -11.03
CA ALA A 469 11.78 9.03 -11.38
C ALA A 469 12.37 9.81 -10.20
N ALA A 470 13.65 10.19 -10.29
CA ALA A 470 14.23 11.23 -9.45
C ALA A 470 14.13 12.61 -10.13
N SER A 471 13.74 13.65 -9.39
CA SER A 471 13.95 15.03 -9.87
C SER A 471 15.42 15.45 -9.78
N SER A 472 15.93 16.20 -10.75
CA SER A 472 17.30 16.73 -10.75
C SER A 472 17.57 17.67 -9.56
N GLY A 473 18.66 17.43 -8.80
CA GLY A 473 19.34 18.48 -8.03
C GLY A 473 19.40 18.44 -6.49
N ASN A 474 19.58 17.29 -5.79
CA ASN A 474 20.10 17.19 -4.39
C ASN A 474 20.06 15.74 -3.82
N THR A 475 20.66 15.55 -2.61
CA THR A 475 20.97 14.30 -1.88
C THR A 475 19.77 13.50 -1.32
N ALA A 476 18.97 12.84 -2.15
CA ALA A 476 18.01 11.84 -1.66
C ALA A 476 18.74 10.57 -1.15
N ASN A 477 18.14 9.81 -0.22
CA ASN A 477 18.68 8.54 0.28
C ASN A 477 17.56 7.55 0.58
N TYR A 478 16.84 7.11 -0.45
CA TYR A 478 15.78 6.12 -0.32
C TYR A 478 16.32 4.69 -0.42
N ASN A 479 15.68 3.74 0.25
CA ASN A 479 15.83 2.32 0.00
C ASN A 479 14.55 1.81 -0.67
N ILE A 480 14.59 1.65 -1.98
CA ILE A 480 13.48 1.13 -2.78
C ILE A 480 13.68 -0.37 -2.96
N ASN A 481 12.92 -1.18 -2.23
CA ASN A 481 12.97 -2.63 -2.29
C ASN A 481 11.75 -3.16 -3.04
N ILE A 482 11.98 -3.88 -4.12
CA ILE A 482 10.95 -4.53 -4.93
C ILE A 482 11.20 -6.04 -4.85
N HIS A 483 10.23 -6.79 -4.34
CA HIS A 483 10.34 -8.22 -4.08
C HIS A 483 9.16 -8.99 -4.66
N GLN A 484 9.41 -10.08 -5.39
CA GLN A 484 8.37 -10.98 -5.90
C GLN A 484 7.26 -10.27 -6.70
N CYS A 485 7.60 -9.21 -7.43
CA CYS A 485 6.62 -8.46 -8.24
C CYS A 485 6.60 -8.96 -9.69
N LYS A 486 5.45 -8.81 -10.35
CA LYS A 486 5.33 -9.03 -11.79
C LYS A 486 5.10 -7.69 -12.49
N PHE A 487 5.84 -7.43 -13.56
CA PHE A 487 5.69 -6.25 -14.41
C PHE A 487 5.40 -6.69 -15.85
N SER A 488 4.24 -6.36 -16.39
CA SER A 488 3.90 -6.57 -17.81
C SER A 488 3.69 -5.24 -18.51
N ALA A 489 4.35 -5.05 -19.66
CA ALA A 489 4.15 -3.88 -20.50
C ALA A 489 3.07 -4.09 -21.56
N THR A 490 2.32 -3.03 -21.89
CA THR A 490 1.30 -3.05 -22.96
C THR A 490 1.85 -2.70 -24.34
N THR A 491 2.92 -1.90 -24.44
CA THR A 491 3.42 -1.39 -25.75
C THR A 491 4.77 -1.97 -26.14
N SER A 492 5.04 -2.03 -27.45
CA SER A 492 6.30 -2.53 -28.03
C SER A 492 7.51 -1.65 -27.74
N ASP A 493 7.27 -0.42 -27.32
CA ASP A 493 8.29 0.58 -27.03
C ASP A 493 8.39 0.93 -25.55
N ALA A 494 7.69 0.20 -24.67
CA ALA A 494 7.80 0.41 -23.23
C ALA A 494 9.20 0.05 -22.73
N THR A 495 9.81 0.95 -21.96
CA THR A 495 11.11 0.76 -21.32
C THR A 495 10.97 0.93 -19.82
N ALA A 496 11.66 0.12 -19.03
CA ALA A 496 11.71 0.27 -17.59
C ALA A 496 12.93 1.13 -17.22
N ASP A 497 12.74 2.45 -17.21
CA ASP A 497 13.86 3.38 -16.97
C ASP A 497 13.98 3.77 -15.50
N ILE A 498 15.15 3.58 -14.90
CA ILE A 498 15.48 4.01 -13.54
C ILE A 498 16.36 5.25 -13.65
N LEU A 499 15.79 6.41 -13.30
CA LEU A 499 16.52 7.68 -13.26
C LEU A 499 16.86 8.02 -11.81
N LEU A 500 18.15 8.08 -11.51
CA LEU A 500 18.67 8.57 -10.24
C LEU A 500 19.07 10.06 -10.36
N GLY A 501 18.88 10.80 -9.27
CA GLY A 501 19.12 12.25 -9.23
C GLY A 501 20.56 12.61 -8.89
N GLN A 502 20.97 13.85 -9.15
CA GLN A 502 22.32 14.32 -8.81
C GLN A 502 22.55 14.25 -7.29
N ASN A 503 23.66 13.65 -6.85
CA ASN A 503 23.97 13.36 -5.43
C ASN A 503 23.01 12.37 -4.74
N ASP A 504 22.17 11.66 -5.47
CA ASP A 504 21.25 10.68 -4.93
C ASP A 504 22.02 9.45 -4.40
N ALA A 505 21.77 9.10 -3.13
CA ALA A 505 22.24 7.91 -2.44
C ALA A 505 21.21 6.78 -2.45
N THR A 506 20.12 6.94 -3.21
CA THR A 506 19.03 5.97 -3.29
C THR A 506 19.52 4.61 -3.76
N LYS A 507 19.12 3.58 -3.01
CA LYS A 507 19.37 2.18 -3.30
C LYS A 507 18.09 1.56 -3.84
N VAL A 508 18.12 1.08 -5.07
CA VAL A 508 17.03 0.31 -5.66
C VAL A 508 17.44 -1.16 -5.66
N ARG A 509 16.67 -2.02 -5.02
CA ARG A 509 16.89 -3.47 -5.03
C ARG A 509 15.66 -4.16 -5.58
N ILE A 510 15.80 -4.87 -6.70
CA ILE A 510 14.75 -5.66 -7.32
C ILE A 510 15.14 -7.14 -7.18
N THR A 511 14.29 -7.94 -6.55
CA THR A 511 14.58 -9.35 -6.22
C THR A 511 13.40 -10.23 -6.60
N ARG A 512 13.66 -11.42 -7.16
CA ARG A 512 12.62 -12.43 -7.47
C ARG A 512 11.44 -11.91 -8.28
N SER A 513 11.66 -10.87 -9.08
CA SER A 513 10.60 -10.21 -9.84
C SER A 513 10.64 -10.64 -11.31
N ARG A 514 9.53 -10.50 -12.04
CA ARG A 514 9.40 -10.87 -13.46
C ARG A 514 9.09 -9.65 -14.31
N PHE A 515 9.79 -9.47 -15.42
CA PHE A 515 9.49 -8.44 -16.44
C PHE A 515 9.04 -9.11 -17.74
N GLU A 516 7.90 -8.70 -18.27
CA GLU A 516 7.29 -9.21 -19.49
C GLU A 516 6.98 -8.06 -20.45
N GLY A 517 7.39 -8.19 -21.72
CA GLY A 517 6.99 -7.28 -22.80
C GLY A 517 7.66 -5.89 -22.80
N PHE A 518 8.58 -5.62 -21.88
CA PHE A 518 9.42 -4.42 -21.94
C PHE A 518 10.50 -4.58 -23.01
N LYS A 519 10.83 -3.50 -23.71
CA LYS A 519 11.90 -3.47 -24.73
C LYS A 519 13.30 -3.46 -24.10
N SER A 520 13.46 -2.71 -23.01
CA SER A 520 14.72 -2.58 -22.28
C SER A 520 14.48 -2.15 -20.84
N LEU A 521 15.45 -2.43 -19.97
CA LEU A 521 15.59 -1.85 -18.64
C LEU A 521 16.84 -0.97 -18.65
N ASN A 522 16.66 0.36 -18.58
CA ASN A 522 17.78 1.29 -18.57
C ASN A 522 17.97 1.89 -17.18
N VAL A 523 19.22 2.13 -16.79
CA VAL A 523 19.56 2.89 -15.59
C VAL A 523 20.35 4.10 -16.05
N SER A 524 19.99 5.29 -15.57
CA SER A 524 20.76 6.50 -15.85
C SER A 524 20.75 7.46 -14.67
N SER A 525 21.78 8.29 -14.62
CA SER A 525 22.17 9.15 -13.52
C SER A 525 22.46 10.57 -14.02
N SER A 526 22.30 11.58 -13.16
CA SER A 526 22.48 13.00 -13.54
C SER A 526 23.81 13.64 -13.07
N SER A 527 24.73 12.83 -12.50
CA SER A 527 26.11 13.12 -12.02
C SER A 527 26.27 13.10 -10.48
N ASP A 528 27.46 12.72 -9.99
CA ASP A 528 27.85 12.67 -8.56
C ASP A 528 27.06 11.74 -7.62
N GLU A 529 26.70 10.54 -8.06
CA GLU A 529 25.78 9.67 -7.30
C GLU A 529 26.45 8.69 -6.32
N ARG A 530 25.79 8.48 -5.17
CA ARG A 530 26.10 7.46 -4.16
C ARG A 530 25.13 6.27 -4.20
N GLY A 531 24.11 6.33 -5.05
CA GLY A 531 23.06 5.34 -5.16
C GLY A 531 23.53 4.03 -5.78
N SER A 532 22.71 3.00 -5.65
CA SER A 532 23.00 1.66 -6.19
C SER A 532 21.74 1.01 -6.72
N VAL A 533 21.83 0.34 -7.87
CA VAL A 533 20.75 -0.52 -8.38
C VAL A 533 21.23 -1.97 -8.34
N THR A 534 20.49 -2.82 -7.63
CA THR A 534 20.75 -4.25 -7.46
C THR A 534 19.55 -5.04 -7.98
N ILE A 535 19.82 -6.08 -8.77
CA ILE A 535 18.82 -6.85 -9.50
C ILE A 535 19.20 -8.34 -9.31
N ASP A 536 18.48 -9.05 -8.45
CA ASP A 536 18.81 -10.42 -7.99
C ASP A 536 17.67 -11.42 -8.28
N ASP A 537 18.01 -12.71 -8.44
CA ASP A 537 17.07 -13.86 -8.54
C ASP A 537 15.96 -13.72 -9.60
N PHE A 538 16.28 -13.31 -10.84
CA PHE A 538 15.27 -13.22 -11.91
C PHE A 538 14.93 -14.58 -12.50
N SER A 539 13.64 -14.93 -12.51
CA SER A 539 13.16 -16.18 -13.11
C SER A 539 12.98 -16.08 -14.63
N GLU A 540 12.69 -14.89 -15.18
CA GLU A 540 12.54 -14.66 -16.62
C GLU A 540 12.59 -13.17 -16.98
N ILE A 541 13.39 -12.81 -17.99
CA ILE A 541 13.39 -11.50 -18.64
C ILE A 541 13.23 -11.76 -20.14
N LYS A 542 11.99 -11.84 -20.62
CA LYS A 542 11.69 -12.10 -22.03
C LYS A 542 10.75 -11.02 -22.58
N ASP A 543 11.05 -10.53 -23.78
CA ASP A 543 9.99 -9.94 -24.59
C ASP A 543 9.06 -11.08 -24.99
N THR A 544 7.89 -11.15 -24.37
CA THR A 544 6.92 -12.22 -24.60
C THR A 544 6.36 -12.22 -26.03
N ARG A 545 6.57 -11.15 -26.80
CA ARG A 545 6.11 -11.04 -28.18
C ARG A 545 7.13 -11.56 -29.17
N THR A 546 8.42 -11.27 -28.95
CA THR A 546 9.49 -11.76 -29.83
C THR A 546 10.06 -13.10 -29.35
N GLY A 547 9.85 -13.44 -28.08
CA GLY A 547 10.46 -14.60 -27.43
C GLY A 547 11.92 -14.36 -27.01
N ASP A 548 12.48 -13.19 -27.31
CA ASP A 548 13.87 -12.86 -27.05
C ASP A 548 14.11 -12.49 -25.58
N TRP A 549 15.30 -12.82 -25.08
CA TRP A 549 15.76 -12.33 -23.79
C TRP A 549 15.94 -10.82 -23.87
N MET A 550 15.36 -10.05 -22.94
CA MET A 550 15.51 -8.60 -23.03
C MET A 550 16.98 -8.24 -22.76
N PRO A 551 17.62 -7.44 -23.62
CA PRO A 551 18.94 -6.94 -23.33
C PRO A 551 18.84 -6.01 -22.11
N LEU A 552 19.61 -6.31 -21.07
CA LEU A 552 19.92 -5.35 -20.01
C LEU A 552 20.80 -4.26 -20.63
N ALA A 553 20.17 -3.27 -21.26
CA ALA A 553 20.83 -2.11 -21.83
C ALA A 553 21.42 -1.25 -20.69
N ARG A 554 22.69 -1.51 -20.37
CA ARG A 554 23.44 -0.75 -19.37
C ARG A 554 23.84 0.60 -19.96
N SER A 555 23.20 1.69 -19.54
CA SER A 555 23.79 3.02 -19.72
C SER A 555 24.58 3.39 -18.46
N TYR A 556 25.84 3.76 -18.64
CA TYR A 556 26.74 4.20 -17.57
C TYR A 556 27.04 5.69 -17.74
N ASN A 557 27.09 6.45 -16.65
CA ASN A 557 28.19 7.40 -16.43
C ASN A 557 28.43 7.73 -14.94
N TYR A 558 29.70 7.58 -14.56
CA TYR A 558 30.31 7.78 -13.24
C TYR A 558 30.83 9.21 -13.03
N ARG A 559 31.04 9.64 -11.77
CA ARG A 559 32.21 10.40 -11.25
C ARG A 559 32.14 10.42 -9.71
N TYR A 560 33.23 10.03 -9.05
CA TYR A 560 33.47 9.86 -7.58
C TYR A 560 33.38 8.44 -6.98
N LEU A 561 34.33 8.16 -6.09
CA LEU A 561 35.04 6.87 -5.92
C LEU A 561 34.75 6.13 -4.60
N ASN A 562 33.68 6.45 -3.86
CA ASN A 562 33.50 5.91 -2.49
C ASN A 562 32.27 5.00 -2.26
N GLY A 563 31.55 4.53 -3.29
CA GLY A 563 30.23 3.91 -3.06
C GLY A 563 29.89 2.58 -3.73
N LEU A 564 30.66 2.07 -4.68
CA LEU A 564 30.31 0.83 -5.40
C LEU A 564 31.03 -0.38 -4.80
N ILE A 565 30.50 -0.87 -3.67
CA ILE A 565 30.91 -2.12 -3.04
C ILE A 565 29.88 -3.18 -3.45
N SER A 566 30.28 -4.13 -4.30
CA SER A 566 29.52 -5.34 -4.67
C SER A 566 28.52 -5.24 -5.85
N ARG A 567 28.87 -5.93 -6.94
CA ARG A 567 27.93 -6.48 -7.93
C ARG A 567 28.15 -7.99 -7.91
N THR A 568 27.23 -8.75 -7.32
CA THR A 568 27.35 -10.20 -7.27
C THR A 568 26.13 -10.82 -7.91
N ILE A 569 26.33 -11.45 -9.06
CA ILE A 569 25.37 -12.42 -9.61
C ILE A 569 25.74 -13.75 -8.94
N ILE A 570 24.94 -14.21 -7.98
CA ILE A 570 25.10 -15.54 -7.38
C ILE A 570 24.01 -16.43 -8.00
N GLY A 571 24.41 -17.25 -8.98
CA GLY A 571 23.59 -18.34 -9.51
C GLY A 571 24.05 -19.66 -8.90
N GLU A 572 23.08 -20.51 -8.56
CA GLU A 572 23.26 -21.74 -7.79
C GLU A 572 24.11 -22.85 -8.45
N HIS A 573 24.69 -23.64 -7.55
CA HIS A 573 25.42 -24.91 -7.61
C HIS A 573 25.18 -25.84 -8.83
N ILE A 574 26.28 -26.22 -9.52
CA ILE A 574 26.45 -27.53 -10.19
C ILE A 574 27.92 -27.98 -10.03
N GLU A 575 28.15 -29.20 -9.55
CA GLU A 575 29.47 -29.82 -9.34
C GLU A 575 30.08 -30.44 -10.63
N GLN A 576 31.40 -30.22 -10.79
CA GLN A 576 32.48 -31.02 -11.43
C GLN A 576 32.44 -31.37 -12.96
N PRO A 577 33.59 -31.62 -13.64
CA PRO A 577 34.91 -32.05 -13.16
C PRO A 577 36.12 -31.17 -13.52
N SER A 578 37.23 -31.47 -12.84
CA SER A 578 38.58 -30.93 -13.01
C SER A 578 39.08 -30.94 -14.45
N GLY A 579 39.55 -29.80 -14.94
CA GLY A 579 40.22 -29.70 -16.23
C GLY A 579 40.54 -28.27 -16.66
N ILE A 580 41.75 -27.82 -16.30
CA ILE A 580 42.61 -26.85 -17.00
C ILE A 580 42.04 -25.45 -17.25
N ALA A 581 42.60 -24.44 -16.58
CA ALA A 581 42.66 -23.07 -17.09
C ALA A 581 44.11 -22.75 -17.51
N GLU A 582 44.51 -23.22 -18.68
CA GLU A 582 45.51 -22.55 -19.49
C GLU A 582 44.75 -21.47 -20.23
N ASN A 583 44.99 -20.18 -19.94
CA ASN A 583 44.78 -19.04 -20.85
C ASN A 583 45.02 -17.71 -20.12
N LEU A 584 46.30 -17.34 -19.95
CA LEU A 584 46.67 -15.93 -19.78
C LEU A 584 46.81 -15.33 -21.18
N LEU A 585 45.88 -14.45 -21.61
CA LEU A 585 45.83 -13.93 -22.99
C LEU A 585 46.94 -12.92 -23.36
N LEU A 586 47.85 -12.57 -22.44
CA LEU A 586 49.06 -11.78 -22.74
C LEU A 586 50.28 -12.50 -22.18
N GLN A 587 51.05 -13.16 -23.05
CA GLN A 587 52.40 -13.59 -22.69
C GLN A 587 53.28 -12.35 -22.45
N SER A 588 54.10 -12.39 -21.39
CA SER A 588 55.00 -11.30 -20.99
C SER A 588 56.20 -11.10 -21.93
N ASN A 589 56.33 -11.86 -23.02
CA ASN A 589 57.44 -11.79 -23.96
C ASN A 589 57.25 -10.74 -25.07
N PHE A 590 56.81 -9.52 -24.73
CA PHE A 590 57.08 -8.34 -25.56
C PHE A 590 58.52 -7.86 -25.29
N GLY A 591 59.49 -8.71 -25.61
CA GLY A 591 60.91 -8.37 -25.59
C GLY A 591 61.31 -7.74 -26.92
N VAL A 592 62.01 -6.61 -26.85
CA VAL A 592 62.45 -5.74 -27.97
C VAL A 592 63.45 -6.40 -28.95
N ASN A 593 63.53 -7.73 -28.99
CA ASN A 593 64.44 -8.42 -29.89
C ASN A 593 63.72 -8.67 -31.21
N SER A 594 64.19 -7.95 -32.23
CA SER A 594 63.93 -8.02 -33.68
C SER A 594 63.83 -9.43 -34.32
N GLY A 595 62.94 -10.28 -33.82
CA GLY A 595 62.63 -11.60 -34.35
C GLY A 595 61.13 -11.77 -34.51
N SER A 596 60.71 -12.11 -35.73
CA SER A 596 59.34 -12.30 -36.19
C SER A 596 58.60 -13.44 -35.48
N ALA A 597 58.11 -13.21 -34.26
CA ALA A 597 57.05 -14.03 -33.67
C ALA A 597 55.70 -13.34 -33.95
N LEU A 598 54.89 -13.96 -34.81
CA LEU A 598 53.51 -13.53 -35.08
C LEU A 598 52.72 -13.60 -33.76
N ALA A 599 52.33 -12.45 -33.23
CA ALA A 599 51.50 -12.36 -32.05
C ALA A 599 50.07 -12.89 -32.33
N PRO A 600 49.36 -13.46 -31.34
CA PRO A 600 48.00 -13.99 -31.50
C PRO A 600 46.90 -12.92 -31.68
N TRP A 601 47.29 -11.64 -31.86
CA TRP A 601 46.37 -10.53 -32.03
C TRP A 601 46.28 -10.13 -33.51
N GLY A 602 45.08 -10.15 -34.08
CA GLY A 602 44.81 -9.62 -35.41
C GLY A 602 44.45 -8.13 -35.38
N HIS A 603 44.67 -7.44 -36.49
CA HIS A 603 44.41 -6.00 -36.62
C HIS A 603 43.08 -5.71 -37.31
N THR A 604 42.41 -4.64 -36.89
CA THR A 604 41.27 -4.04 -37.59
C THR A 604 41.55 -2.57 -37.94
N GLY A 605 41.40 -2.20 -39.22
CA GLY A 605 41.53 -0.81 -39.71
C GLY A 605 42.75 -0.50 -40.58
N ALA A 606 42.83 0.74 -41.07
CA ALA A 606 43.85 1.20 -42.03
C ALA A 606 45.14 1.69 -41.33
N SER A 607 46.25 1.01 -41.65
CA SER A 607 47.66 1.42 -41.49
C SER A 607 48.22 1.75 -40.08
N THR A 608 48.92 0.74 -39.53
CA THR A 608 50.23 0.83 -38.86
C THR A 608 50.42 1.82 -37.71
N PHE A 609 50.18 1.36 -36.48
CA PHE A 609 51.15 1.23 -35.36
C PHE A 609 50.33 1.21 -34.07
N TYR A 610 50.22 0.03 -33.44
CA TYR A 610 49.99 -0.04 -32.01
C TYR A 610 51.36 -0.19 -31.36
N GLU A 611 51.64 0.60 -30.34
CA GLU A 611 52.85 0.39 -29.56
C GLU A 611 52.45 -0.20 -28.21
N VAL A 612 52.95 -1.41 -27.96
CA VAL A 612 52.86 -2.03 -26.64
C VAL A 612 54.15 -1.71 -25.91
N ARG A 613 54.09 -0.74 -24.99
CA ARG A 613 55.25 -0.39 -24.17
C ARG A 613 55.07 -1.03 -22.79
N LYS A 614 56.12 -1.70 -22.32
CA LYS A 614 56.30 -1.96 -20.90
C LYS A 614 56.83 -0.66 -20.30
N ILE A 615 56.10 -0.06 -19.37
CA ILE A 615 56.54 1.20 -18.74
C ILE A 615 57.68 0.86 -17.77
N GLY A 616 58.91 0.97 -18.27
CA GLY A 616 60.13 0.80 -17.49
C GLY A 616 60.37 1.99 -16.57
N TYR A 617 61.03 1.72 -15.44
CA TYR A 617 61.39 2.68 -14.40
C TYR A 617 62.28 3.81 -14.98
N GLY A 618 61.70 4.94 -15.37
CA GLY A 618 62.52 6.09 -15.80
C GLY A 618 61.78 7.16 -16.58
N GLY A 619 61.16 8.10 -15.88
CA GLY A 619 60.74 9.39 -16.46
C GLY A 619 59.31 9.77 -16.13
N VAL A 620 59.16 10.68 -15.15
CA VAL A 620 57.96 11.46 -14.76
C VAL A 620 56.72 10.70 -14.24
N ASN A 621 56.71 10.53 -12.91
CA ASN A 621 55.59 10.54 -11.95
C ASN A 621 54.18 10.04 -12.37
N PHE A 622 53.75 8.96 -11.68
CA PHE A 622 52.37 8.48 -11.42
C PHE A 622 51.81 7.24 -12.16
N VAL A 623 52.62 6.41 -12.84
CA VAL A 623 52.13 5.11 -13.35
C VAL A 623 52.70 3.95 -12.54
N SER A 624 51.80 3.13 -11.98
CA SER A 624 52.13 1.91 -11.24
C SER A 624 53.03 1.00 -12.09
N PRO A 625 54.15 0.47 -11.56
CA PRO A 625 55.23 -0.17 -12.33
C PRO A 625 54.90 -1.50 -13.05
N HIS A 626 53.62 -1.86 -13.22
CA HIS A 626 53.20 -3.20 -13.66
C HIS A 626 52.04 -3.22 -14.66
N SER A 627 51.74 -2.13 -15.39
CA SER A 627 50.81 -2.19 -16.53
C SER A 627 51.51 -2.40 -17.86
N ILE A 628 50.87 -3.15 -18.75
CA ILE A 628 51.14 -3.14 -20.18
C ILE A 628 50.37 -1.97 -20.78
N GLN A 629 51.05 -1.04 -21.43
CA GLN A 629 50.40 0.06 -22.12
C GLN A 629 50.24 -0.27 -23.60
N ALA A 630 49.00 -0.32 -24.09
CA ALA A 630 48.65 -0.47 -25.49
C ALA A 630 48.17 0.88 -26.05
N ILE A 631 48.85 1.38 -27.07
CA ILE A 631 48.49 2.64 -27.76
C ILE A 631 47.78 2.28 -29.07
N PHE A 632 46.57 2.80 -29.25
CA PHE A 632 45.72 2.62 -30.42
C PHE A 632 45.66 3.93 -31.22
N ARG A 633 45.85 3.86 -32.54
CA ARG A 633 45.59 5.00 -33.43
C ARG A 633 44.10 5.26 -33.58
N ALA A 634 43.78 6.40 -34.14
CA ALA A 634 42.45 6.77 -34.58
C ALA A 634 41.78 5.66 -35.39
N ASN A 635 40.55 5.29 -35.04
CA ASN A 635 39.73 4.30 -35.74
C ASN A 635 40.45 2.96 -35.98
N SER A 636 41.23 2.51 -35.00
CA SER A 636 42.00 1.27 -35.08
C SER A 636 41.65 0.34 -33.92
N GLY A 637 41.87 -0.95 -34.10
CA GLY A 637 41.69 -1.93 -33.03
C GLY A 637 42.57 -3.15 -33.16
N VAL A 638 42.52 -3.97 -32.13
CA VAL A 638 43.13 -5.30 -32.08
C VAL A 638 42.07 -6.29 -31.66
N TYR A 639 42.18 -7.52 -32.15
CA TYR A 639 41.34 -8.61 -31.68
C TYR A 639 42.15 -9.86 -31.42
N GLN A 640 41.65 -10.71 -30.54
CA GLN A 640 42.19 -12.03 -30.28
C GLN A 640 41.07 -13.05 -30.39
N GLU A 641 41.33 -14.11 -31.14
CA GLU A 641 40.47 -15.29 -31.14
C GLU A 641 40.85 -16.19 -29.98
N ILE A 642 39.85 -16.65 -29.23
CA ILE A 642 40.04 -17.48 -28.05
C ILE A 642 39.85 -18.94 -28.51
N ASP A 643 40.97 -19.58 -28.84
CA ASP A 643 41.01 -20.92 -29.46
C ASP A 643 40.40 -22.04 -28.60
N ALA A 644 40.36 -21.87 -27.27
CA ALA A 644 39.85 -22.88 -26.35
C ALA A 644 38.30 -22.97 -26.27
N ALA A 645 37.57 -22.14 -27.03
CA ALA A 645 36.13 -21.98 -26.89
C ALA A 645 35.38 -22.19 -28.21
N THR A 646 35.39 -23.41 -28.76
CA THR A 646 34.34 -23.79 -29.73
C THR A 646 33.01 -23.94 -29.01
N PHE A 647 31.99 -23.18 -29.44
CA PHE A 647 30.62 -23.17 -28.91
C PHE A 647 29.81 -24.47 -29.18
N SER A 648 30.46 -25.62 -29.34
CA SER A 648 29.82 -26.87 -29.77
C SER A 648 29.02 -27.60 -28.68
N GLN A 649 28.87 -27.02 -27.48
CA GLN A 649 28.12 -27.60 -26.35
C GLN A 649 26.93 -26.68 -25.97
N PRO A 650 25.75 -27.21 -25.60
CA PRO A 650 24.47 -26.48 -25.67
C PRO A 650 24.30 -25.27 -24.72
N LYS A 651 25.22 -25.02 -23.78
CA LYS A 651 25.18 -23.89 -22.83
C LYS A 651 26.56 -23.58 -22.27
N ASN A 652 27.41 -22.90 -23.03
CA ASN A 652 28.65 -22.36 -22.48
C ASN A 652 28.50 -20.86 -22.23
N THR A 653 28.65 -20.43 -20.97
CA THR A 653 28.84 -19.03 -20.61
C THR A 653 30.34 -18.77 -20.43
N TYR A 654 30.85 -17.73 -21.07
CA TYR A 654 32.23 -17.28 -20.94
C TYR A 654 32.28 -15.88 -20.32
N TYR A 655 33.26 -15.65 -19.47
CA TYR A 655 33.54 -14.39 -18.80
C TYR A 655 34.92 -13.90 -19.24
N TYR A 656 35.00 -12.70 -19.79
CA TYR A 656 36.26 -11.96 -19.89
C TYR A 656 36.32 -10.96 -18.75
N GLN A 657 37.45 -10.90 -18.05
CA GLN A 657 37.68 -9.89 -17.03
C GLN A 657 39.05 -9.27 -17.18
N ALA A 658 39.14 -7.95 -17.06
CA ALA A 658 40.40 -7.22 -17.09
C ALA A 658 40.42 -6.04 -16.13
N VAL A 659 41.55 -5.79 -15.49
CA VAL A 659 41.81 -4.54 -14.76
C VAL A 659 42.56 -3.62 -15.70
N VAL A 660 41.95 -2.50 -16.06
CA VAL A 660 42.47 -1.58 -17.09
C VAL A 660 42.34 -0.12 -16.66
N SER A 661 43.07 0.77 -17.29
CA SER A 661 42.87 2.22 -17.21
C SER A 661 43.18 2.84 -18.57
N THR A 662 42.60 3.99 -18.91
CA THR A 662 42.95 4.71 -20.14
C THR A 662 43.84 5.90 -19.85
N GLU A 663 44.91 6.12 -20.61
CA GLU A 663 45.69 7.35 -20.43
C GLU A 663 45.02 8.53 -21.12
N TYR A 664 45.12 9.65 -20.43
CA TYR A 664 44.12 10.70 -20.46
C TYR A 664 44.33 11.72 -21.59
N GLN A 665 45.55 11.86 -22.12
CA GLN A 665 45.95 13.02 -22.94
C GLN A 665 45.18 13.22 -24.27
N TYR A 666 44.32 12.27 -24.68
CA TYR A 666 43.75 12.29 -26.03
C TYR A 666 42.24 12.00 -26.12
N GLY A 667 41.49 12.01 -25.00
CA GLY A 667 40.01 11.90 -25.06
C GLY A 667 39.46 10.63 -25.74
N GLY A 668 40.32 9.62 -25.96
CA GLY A 668 40.01 8.39 -26.69
C GLY A 668 38.93 7.56 -26.02
N THR A 669 38.12 6.89 -26.83
CA THR A 669 37.09 5.95 -26.39
C THR A 669 37.54 4.54 -26.75
N ILE A 670 37.91 3.75 -25.74
CA ILE A 670 38.33 2.35 -25.93
C ILE A 670 37.15 1.43 -25.67
N THR A 671 36.74 0.68 -26.68
CA THR A 671 35.60 -0.25 -26.62
C THR A 671 36.11 -1.69 -26.65
N PHE A 672 35.75 -2.47 -25.64
CA PHE A 672 35.95 -3.91 -25.58
C PHE A 672 34.68 -4.58 -26.08
N LEU A 673 34.81 -5.51 -27.01
CA LEU A 673 33.73 -6.28 -27.61
C LEU A 673 34.04 -7.75 -27.39
N LEU A 674 33.08 -8.49 -26.85
CA LEU A 674 33.12 -9.94 -26.83
C LEU A 674 32.12 -10.44 -27.85
N LYS A 675 32.59 -11.00 -28.97
CA LYS A 675 31.77 -11.34 -30.14
C LYS A 675 32.09 -12.71 -30.73
N ASN A 676 31.19 -13.24 -31.53
CA ASN A 676 31.46 -14.44 -32.34
C ASN A 676 32.37 -14.05 -33.53
N ALA A 677 33.50 -14.73 -33.67
CA ALA A 677 34.47 -14.46 -34.74
C ALA A 677 33.90 -14.77 -36.14
N THR A 678 32.99 -15.73 -36.24
CA THR A 678 32.43 -16.23 -37.51
C THR A 678 31.19 -15.42 -37.93
N THR A 679 30.24 -15.20 -37.03
CA THR A 679 29.00 -14.47 -37.36
C THR A 679 29.09 -12.97 -37.13
N GLY A 680 30.08 -12.51 -36.37
CA GLY A 680 30.20 -11.10 -35.96
C GLY A 680 29.23 -10.69 -34.84
N THR A 681 28.37 -11.60 -34.36
CA THR A 681 27.41 -11.33 -33.28
C THR A 681 28.13 -10.86 -32.02
N VAL A 682 27.85 -9.63 -31.56
CA VAL A 682 28.40 -9.09 -30.32
C VAL A 682 27.54 -9.58 -29.15
N TYR A 683 28.16 -10.27 -28.19
CA TYR A 683 27.48 -10.77 -26.99
C TYR A 683 27.47 -9.74 -25.88
N ASP A 684 28.59 -9.06 -25.67
CA ASP A 684 28.73 -8.01 -24.65
C ASP A 684 29.76 -6.98 -25.10
N THR A 685 29.59 -5.75 -24.62
CA THR A 685 30.44 -4.61 -24.97
C THR A 685 30.66 -3.74 -23.75
N TYR A 686 31.87 -3.20 -23.63
CA TYR A 686 32.21 -2.25 -22.58
C TYR A 686 33.06 -1.12 -23.15
N THR A 687 32.62 0.11 -22.95
CA THR A 687 33.30 1.30 -23.48
C THR A 687 33.90 2.13 -22.35
N LEU A 688 35.22 2.23 -22.34
CA LEU A 688 35.97 3.18 -21.52
C LEU A 688 36.03 4.52 -22.24
N THR A 689 35.57 5.58 -21.57
CA THR A 689 35.69 6.94 -22.07
C THR A 689 36.72 7.69 -21.23
N GLY A 690 37.78 8.19 -21.87
CA GLY A 690 38.72 9.11 -21.21
C GLY A 690 38.00 10.40 -20.80
N GLY A 691 38.23 10.89 -19.57
CA GLY A 691 37.66 12.17 -19.11
C GLY A 691 38.30 13.39 -19.78
N ASN A 692 37.99 14.60 -19.28
CA ASN A 692 38.62 15.88 -19.64
C ASN A 692 39.48 16.55 -18.50
N ASN A 693 40.06 15.80 -17.53
CA ASN A 693 41.11 16.29 -16.60
C ASN A 693 42.42 15.42 -16.49
N PRO A 694 43.66 15.98 -16.54
CA PRO A 694 44.96 15.27 -16.69
C PRO A 694 45.49 14.47 -15.49
N VAL A 695 44.66 13.64 -14.89
CA VAL A 695 45.04 12.72 -13.82
C VAL A 695 45.00 11.27 -14.34
N PRO A 696 45.98 10.40 -14.05
CA PRO A 696 45.94 9.00 -14.45
C PRO A 696 44.62 8.36 -14.04
N SER A 697 43.93 7.75 -15.01
CA SER A 697 42.56 7.27 -14.80
C SER A 697 42.50 6.10 -13.83
N VAL A 698 41.36 6.01 -13.16
CA VAL A 698 41.02 4.98 -12.17
C VAL A 698 41.13 3.60 -12.80
N LYS A 699 41.80 2.67 -12.12
CA LYS A 699 41.80 1.25 -12.47
C LYS A 699 40.35 0.75 -12.48
N THR A 700 39.88 0.32 -13.64
CA THR A 700 38.53 -0.13 -13.92
C THR A 700 38.55 -1.63 -14.17
N ILE A 701 37.63 -2.36 -13.54
CA ILE A 701 37.42 -3.77 -13.86
C ILE A 701 36.40 -3.85 -15.00
N VAL A 702 36.83 -4.35 -16.15
CA VAL A 702 35.97 -4.69 -17.28
C VAL A 702 35.57 -6.14 -17.12
N THR A 703 34.26 -6.42 -17.12
CA THR A 703 33.71 -7.78 -17.15
C THR A 703 32.74 -7.91 -18.30
N LEU A 704 33.03 -8.80 -19.25
CA LEU A 704 32.18 -9.12 -20.39
C LEU A 704 31.68 -10.56 -20.31
N VAL A 705 30.44 -10.81 -20.73
CA VAL A 705 29.83 -12.13 -20.70
C VAL A 705 29.35 -12.55 -22.09
N ALA A 706 29.72 -13.75 -22.53
CA ALA A 706 29.16 -14.35 -23.73
C ALA A 706 28.40 -15.63 -23.37
N THR A 707 27.10 -15.66 -23.68
CA THR A 707 26.27 -16.86 -23.61
C THR A 707 25.69 -17.10 -24.99
N ASP A 708 26.06 -18.22 -25.61
CA ASP A 708 25.48 -18.64 -26.88
C ASP A 708 24.99 -20.07 -26.76
N VAL A 709 23.77 -20.31 -27.22
CA VAL A 709 23.12 -21.61 -27.16
C VAL A 709 23.37 -22.45 -28.41
N ASN A 710 23.78 -21.88 -29.56
CA ASN A 710 23.82 -22.65 -30.83
C ASN A 710 24.66 -22.09 -32.00
N VAL A 711 25.54 -21.11 -31.83
CA VAL A 711 26.30 -20.58 -32.97
C VAL A 711 27.74 -21.12 -33.01
N GLY A 712 28.01 -22.03 -33.95
CA GLY A 712 29.38 -22.46 -34.25
C GLY A 712 30.31 -21.27 -34.58
N GLY A 713 31.55 -21.32 -34.11
CA GLY A 713 32.53 -20.25 -34.27
C GLY A 713 33.49 -20.16 -33.09
N LYS A 714 34.50 -19.29 -33.19
CA LYS A 714 35.40 -18.95 -32.07
C LYS A 714 34.90 -17.69 -31.35
N LEU A 715 35.12 -17.60 -30.04
CA LEU A 715 34.92 -16.36 -29.30
C LEU A 715 36.05 -15.37 -29.64
N ARG A 716 35.71 -14.12 -29.91
CA ARG A 716 36.65 -13.03 -30.22
C ARG A 716 36.51 -11.91 -29.20
N LEU A 717 37.61 -11.60 -28.52
CA LEU A 717 37.76 -10.35 -27.81
C LEU A 717 38.33 -9.31 -28.78
N GLU A 718 37.67 -8.19 -28.95
CA GLU A 718 38.11 -7.10 -29.80
C GLU A 718 38.16 -5.79 -29.00
N ILE A 719 39.25 -5.06 -29.11
CA ILE A 719 39.49 -3.78 -28.43
C ILE A 719 39.65 -2.73 -29.51
N LEU A 720 38.71 -1.79 -29.58
CA LEU A 720 38.65 -0.75 -30.60
C LEU A 720 38.88 0.63 -29.98
N ASN A 721 39.66 1.46 -30.67
CA ASN A 721 39.60 2.90 -30.50
C ASN A 721 38.69 3.48 -31.57
N ASN A 722 37.48 3.89 -31.16
CA ASN A 722 36.42 4.35 -32.08
C ASN A 722 36.46 5.85 -32.37
N ARG A 723 37.56 6.54 -32.03
CA ARG A 723 37.69 7.99 -32.24
C ARG A 723 38.76 8.34 -33.26
N SER A 724 38.75 9.59 -33.70
CA SER A 724 39.75 10.16 -34.63
C SER A 724 41.10 10.51 -33.98
N ASP A 725 41.26 10.25 -32.68
CA ASP A 725 42.44 10.57 -31.86
C ASP A 725 43.13 9.30 -31.34
N LEU A 726 44.28 9.46 -30.67
CA LEU A 726 45.02 8.35 -30.05
C LEU A 726 44.27 7.83 -28.81
N GLY A 727 44.17 6.52 -28.66
CA GLY A 727 43.62 5.88 -27.46
C GLY A 727 44.71 5.13 -26.73
N ILE A 728 44.95 5.40 -25.45
CA ILE A 728 45.97 4.68 -24.67
C ILE A 728 45.25 3.83 -23.62
N LEU A 729 45.56 2.54 -23.57
CA LEU A 729 44.99 1.58 -22.62
C LEU A 729 46.11 0.93 -21.81
N ASN A 730 46.10 1.12 -20.50
CA ASN A 730 46.93 0.38 -19.57
C ASN A 730 46.17 -0.86 -19.11
N ILE A 731 46.73 -2.04 -19.31
CA ILE A 731 46.19 -3.32 -18.87
C ILE A 731 47.04 -3.81 -17.71
N TYR A 732 46.44 -3.96 -16.54
CA TYR A 732 47.09 -4.43 -15.31
C TYR A 732 46.91 -5.93 -15.12
N SER A 733 45.75 -6.47 -15.51
CA SER A 733 45.48 -7.91 -15.53
C SER A 733 44.36 -8.22 -16.52
N GLN A 734 44.35 -9.43 -17.05
CA GLN A 734 43.20 -9.95 -17.80
C GLN A 734 43.12 -11.47 -17.74
N HIS A 735 41.90 -12.01 -17.83
CA HIS A 735 41.63 -13.44 -17.90
C HIS A 735 40.33 -13.73 -18.64
N VAL A 736 40.21 -14.94 -19.19
CA VAL A 736 38.97 -15.49 -19.73
C VAL A 736 38.66 -16.80 -19.00
N ALA A 737 37.43 -16.95 -18.53
CA ALA A 737 37.00 -18.09 -17.75
C ALA A 737 35.62 -18.59 -18.19
N LYS A 738 35.38 -19.90 -18.11
CA LYS A 738 34.06 -20.52 -18.32
C LYS A 738 33.16 -20.45 -17.08
N ASN A 739 33.73 -20.10 -15.93
CA ASN A 739 33.04 -20.00 -14.65
C ASN A 739 33.53 -18.71 -13.94
N PRO A 740 32.62 -17.88 -13.38
CA PRO A 740 33.03 -16.66 -12.67
C PRO A 740 33.94 -16.93 -11.46
N ASN A 741 34.01 -18.17 -10.98
CA ASN A 741 34.89 -18.61 -9.90
C ASN A 741 36.23 -19.21 -10.37
N ALA A 742 36.50 -19.34 -11.68
CA ALA A 742 37.69 -20.02 -12.19
C ALA A 742 38.99 -19.18 -12.16
N SER A 743 39.15 -18.32 -11.15
CA SER A 743 40.45 -17.74 -10.79
C SER A 743 41.27 -18.75 -9.99
N PHE A 744 41.64 -19.88 -10.61
CA PHE A 744 42.51 -20.88 -10.01
C PHE A 744 43.77 -21.04 -10.86
N VAL A 745 44.90 -20.56 -10.33
CA VAL A 745 46.22 -20.98 -10.83
C VAL A 745 46.40 -22.44 -10.43
N ALA A 746 46.52 -23.33 -11.42
CA ALA A 746 46.80 -24.73 -11.17
C ALA A 746 48.21 -24.88 -10.59
N THR A 747 48.33 -25.26 -9.31
CA THR A 747 49.59 -25.74 -8.74
C THR A 747 49.68 -27.25 -8.93
N SER A 748 49.83 -27.72 -10.16
CA SER A 748 50.34 -29.09 -10.37
C SER A 748 51.86 -29.07 -10.18
N THR A 749 52.30 -29.69 -9.10
CA THR A 749 53.65 -29.71 -8.53
C THR A 749 54.69 -30.49 -9.36
N SER A 750 54.67 -30.44 -10.70
CA SER A 750 55.62 -31.29 -11.48
C SER A 750 56.19 -30.72 -12.78
N ALA A 751 56.08 -29.42 -13.08
CA ALA A 751 56.77 -28.87 -14.26
C ALA A 751 57.12 -27.37 -14.20
N ILE A 752 57.60 -26.87 -13.05
CA ILE A 752 58.26 -25.56 -13.01
C ILE A 752 59.74 -25.77 -12.72
N THR A 753 60.43 -26.37 -13.69
CA THR A 753 61.88 -26.30 -13.79
C THR A 753 62.26 -25.11 -14.66
N GLY A 754 62.73 -24.04 -14.02
CA GLY A 754 63.61 -23.04 -14.61
C GLY A 754 62.94 -21.85 -15.32
N TYR A 755 62.42 -20.89 -14.56
CA TYR A 755 62.34 -19.49 -15.01
C TYR A 755 62.53 -18.55 -13.81
N THR A 756 63.73 -17.99 -13.67
CA THR A 756 64.20 -17.20 -12.52
C THR A 756 63.75 -15.73 -12.50
N ASP A 757 62.92 -15.26 -13.44
CA ASP A 757 62.53 -13.85 -13.48
C ASP A 757 61.00 -13.66 -13.45
N TRP A 758 60.41 -13.91 -12.29
CA TRP A 758 59.05 -13.50 -11.97
C TRP A 758 59.09 -12.31 -11.01
N SER A 759 58.73 -11.12 -11.49
CA SER A 759 58.38 -9.98 -10.61
C SER A 759 56.87 -9.94 -10.44
N GLN A 760 56.33 -10.76 -9.52
CA GLN A 760 55.04 -10.44 -8.93
C GLN A 760 55.26 -9.35 -7.89
N SER A 761 54.47 -8.26 -7.93
CA SER A 761 54.57 -7.23 -6.89
C SER A 761 54.13 -7.83 -5.54
N SER A 762 54.84 -7.51 -4.47
CA SER A 762 54.45 -7.90 -3.10
C SER A 762 53.03 -7.42 -2.74
N ASP A 763 52.53 -6.38 -3.41
CA ASP A 763 51.15 -5.89 -3.26
C ASP A 763 50.11 -6.80 -3.94
N MET A 764 50.45 -7.50 -5.02
CA MET A 764 49.57 -8.55 -5.59
C MET A 764 49.42 -9.72 -4.62
N LEU A 765 50.50 -10.15 -3.97
CA LEU A 765 50.46 -11.14 -2.88
C LEU A 765 49.64 -10.66 -1.68
N ARG A 766 49.62 -9.35 -1.38
CA ARG A 766 48.84 -8.77 -0.28
C ARG A 766 47.35 -8.60 -0.59
N VAL A 767 46.98 -8.23 -1.82
CA VAL A 767 45.57 -8.09 -2.22
C VAL A 767 44.92 -9.46 -2.39
N TYR A 768 45.62 -10.42 -3.03
CA TYR A 768 45.13 -11.79 -3.14
C TYR A 768 45.24 -12.57 -1.81
N GLY A 769 46.25 -12.28 -0.98
CA GLY A 769 46.46 -12.92 0.32
C GLY A 769 45.48 -12.50 1.42
N ARG A 770 44.81 -11.34 1.28
CA ARG A 770 43.76 -10.88 2.22
C ARG A 770 42.35 -11.34 1.85
N LEU A 771 42.16 -11.90 0.66
CA LEU A 771 40.87 -12.41 0.16
C LEU A 771 40.81 -13.95 0.10
N MET A 772 41.87 -14.68 0.47
CA MET A 772 41.97 -16.14 0.33
C MET A 772 42.63 -16.84 1.52
N ILE A 773 42.21 -18.08 1.83
CA ILE A 773 42.87 -18.98 2.78
C ILE A 773 44.07 -19.64 2.08
N PRO A 774 45.32 -19.45 2.54
CA PRO A 774 46.52 -19.94 1.83
C PRO A 774 46.64 -21.48 1.86
N HIS A 775 47.18 -22.10 0.80
CA HIS A 775 47.49 -23.54 0.75
C HIS A 775 48.98 -23.76 1.13
N LYS A 776 49.30 -24.48 2.21
CA LYS A 776 50.66 -24.60 2.77
C LYS A 776 51.02 -26.03 3.18
N SER A 777 52.29 -26.42 3.14
CA SER A 777 52.75 -27.73 3.62
C SER A 777 52.56 -27.91 5.12
N ASP A 778 52.35 -29.15 5.56
CA ASP A 778 52.13 -29.48 6.98
C ASP A 778 53.30 -29.10 7.89
N GLU A 779 54.51 -29.03 7.34
CA GLU A 779 55.73 -28.63 8.03
C GLU A 779 55.65 -27.19 8.55
N THR A 780 54.85 -26.32 7.91
CA THR A 780 54.61 -24.95 8.38
C THR A 780 53.77 -24.89 9.66
N GLY A 781 53.07 -25.97 10.02
CA GLY A 781 52.24 -26.05 11.22
C GLY A 781 52.86 -26.88 12.35
N SER A 782 53.38 -28.08 12.07
CA SER A 782 53.82 -29.02 13.12
C SER A 782 55.24 -28.75 13.67
N LEU A 783 56.09 -28.02 12.93
CA LEU A 783 57.49 -27.75 13.30
C LEU A 783 57.83 -26.25 13.47
N ALA A 784 56.86 -25.36 13.25
CA ALA A 784 57.06 -23.93 13.41
C ALA A 784 57.08 -23.52 14.89
N THR A 785 58.25 -23.59 15.52
CA THR A 785 58.45 -23.09 16.90
C THR A 785 58.56 -21.57 16.96
N THR A 786 59.02 -20.92 15.88
CA THR A 786 59.01 -19.46 15.69
C THR A 786 59.08 -19.14 14.19
N ILE A 787 58.00 -18.59 13.61
CA ILE A 787 58.09 -17.91 12.30
C ILE A 787 58.25 -16.42 12.61
N ALA A 788 59.37 -15.82 12.19
CA ALA A 788 59.72 -14.42 12.48
C ALA A 788 58.73 -13.38 11.92
N ASP A 789 57.79 -13.78 11.07
CA ASP A 789 56.73 -12.92 10.56
C ASP A 789 55.52 -12.81 11.52
N TYR A 790 55.48 -13.54 12.63
CA TYR A 790 54.27 -13.68 13.46
C TYR A 790 53.93 -12.44 14.31
N GLU A 791 54.88 -11.57 14.63
CA GLU A 791 54.64 -10.40 15.51
C GLU A 791 54.07 -9.17 14.81
N ASN A 792 54.10 -9.10 13.47
CA ASN A 792 53.67 -7.89 12.72
C ASN A 792 52.41 -8.05 11.86
N VAL A 793 51.81 -9.24 11.81
CA VAL A 793 50.57 -9.50 11.03
C VAL A 793 49.53 -10.18 11.90
N GLY A 794 48.84 -9.37 12.70
CA GLY A 794 47.70 -9.80 13.52
C GLY A 794 46.47 -10.22 12.70
N GLY A 795 46.54 -11.32 11.94
CA GLY A 795 45.34 -11.92 11.36
C GLY A 795 45.55 -12.81 10.15
N SER A 796 45.73 -14.12 10.39
CA SER A 796 44.92 -15.17 9.76
C SER A 796 45.27 -16.52 10.42
N GLU A 797 44.35 -17.04 11.21
CA GLU A 797 44.51 -18.28 11.99
C GLU A 797 44.25 -19.55 11.15
N TRP A 798 44.10 -19.45 9.82
CA TRP A 798 43.58 -20.50 8.93
C TRP A 798 44.43 -20.68 7.65
N TYR A 799 44.72 -21.93 7.27
CA TYR A 799 45.33 -22.32 5.98
C TYR A 799 44.81 -23.70 5.52
N VAL A 800 44.96 -24.09 4.25
CA VAL A 800 44.64 -25.46 3.79
C VAL A 800 45.94 -26.24 3.64
N SER A 801 46.05 -27.40 4.29
CA SER A 801 47.21 -28.27 4.18
C SER A 801 47.37 -28.77 2.75
N SER A 802 48.57 -28.60 2.19
CA SER A 802 48.91 -29.17 0.89
C SER A 802 49.18 -30.66 0.93
N THR A 803 49.37 -31.23 2.11
CA THR A 803 49.59 -32.68 2.29
C THR A 803 48.26 -33.42 2.41
N THR A 804 47.32 -32.88 3.18
CA THR A 804 46.03 -33.55 3.46
C THR A 804 44.86 -32.95 2.69
N GLY A 805 45.01 -31.75 2.10
CA GLY A 805 43.94 -30.99 1.47
C GLY A 805 42.95 -30.36 2.46
N ARG A 806 43.23 -30.42 3.77
CA ARG A 806 42.28 -30.03 4.83
C ARG A 806 42.58 -28.64 5.38
N ALA A 807 41.53 -27.89 5.70
CA ALA A 807 41.67 -26.61 6.39
C ALA A 807 42.23 -26.83 7.81
N LYS A 808 43.41 -26.27 8.07
CA LYS A 808 44.06 -26.17 9.37
C LYS A 808 43.84 -24.80 9.97
N TYR A 809 43.56 -24.77 11.27
CA TYR A 809 43.44 -23.54 12.04
C TYR A 809 44.17 -23.63 13.37
N ARG A 810 44.67 -22.50 13.88
CA ARG A 810 45.32 -22.47 15.21
C ARG A 810 44.31 -22.05 16.27
N ALA A 811 44.16 -22.86 17.31
CA ALA A 811 43.36 -22.50 18.49
C ALA A 811 44.08 -23.00 19.75
N SER A 812 44.09 -22.19 20.80
CA SER A 812 44.70 -22.52 22.10
C SER A 812 46.16 -22.98 21.98
N SER A 813 46.95 -22.28 21.16
CA SER A 813 48.37 -22.57 20.88
C SER A 813 48.65 -23.87 20.10
N ALA A 814 47.62 -24.64 19.74
CA ALA A 814 47.74 -25.87 18.97
C ALA A 814 47.16 -25.70 17.55
N TRP A 815 47.72 -26.45 16.59
CA TRP A 815 47.15 -26.56 15.26
C TRP A 815 46.08 -27.66 15.22
N ASN A 816 44.90 -27.30 14.76
CA ASN A 816 43.75 -28.18 14.55
C ASN A 816 43.49 -28.33 13.06
N GLU A 817 42.92 -29.45 12.65
CA GLU A 817 42.62 -29.73 11.24
C GLU A 817 41.15 -30.15 11.09
N LEU A 818 40.39 -29.43 10.25
CA LEU A 818 38.98 -29.69 10.04
C LEU A 818 38.77 -31.04 9.35
N PRO A 819 37.83 -31.89 9.79
CA PRO A 819 37.52 -33.17 9.15
C PRO A 819 37.04 -32.96 7.73
N ASN A 820 37.43 -33.86 6.82
CA ASN A 820 36.83 -33.91 5.49
C ASN A 820 35.37 -34.34 5.61
N THR A 821 34.50 -33.69 4.84
CA THR A 821 33.06 -33.89 4.89
C THR A 821 32.44 -34.18 3.54
N ASP A 822 31.55 -35.16 3.48
CA ASP A 822 30.70 -35.44 2.32
C ASP A 822 29.25 -35.74 2.75
N PHE A 823 28.35 -35.98 1.79
CA PHE A 823 26.95 -36.29 2.05
C PHE A 823 26.57 -37.68 1.50
N GLY A 824 25.69 -38.41 2.18
CA GLY A 824 25.05 -39.61 1.63
C GLY A 824 24.00 -40.20 2.55
N THR A 825 23.28 -41.20 2.07
CA THR A 825 22.17 -41.84 2.80
C THR A 825 22.63 -42.96 3.75
N ALA A 826 23.90 -43.38 3.69
CA ALA A 826 24.51 -44.40 4.54
C ALA A 826 26.03 -44.17 4.71
N ALA A 827 26.65 -44.86 5.68
CA ALA A 827 28.11 -44.96 5.77
C ALA A 827 28.68 -45.60 4.48
N PRO A 828 29.85 -45.16 3.99
CA PRO A 828 30.48 -45.77 2.84
C PRO A 828 30.77 -47.27 3.06
N THR A 829 30.46 -48.09 2.05
CA THR A 829 30.77 -49.54 2.02
C THR A 829 31.95 -49.88 1.10
N THR A 830 32.39 -48.91 0.28
CA THR A 830 33.54 -49.01 -0.64
C THR A 830 34.33 -47.70 -0.67
N GLY A 831 35.51 -47.68 -1.29
CA GLY A 831 36.40 -46.49 -1.40
C GLY A 831 37.37 -46.38 -0.22
N SER A 832 38.45 -45.61 -0.33
CA SER A 832 39.43 -45.45 0.75
C SER A 832 39.14 -44.18 1.55
N TRP A 833 39.02 -44.29 2.87
CA TRP A 833 38.58 -43.20 3.74
C TRP A 833 39.55 -43.00 4.91
N PRO A 834 40.15 -41.80 5.06
CA PRO A 834 40.99 -41.45 6.20
C PRO A 834 40.21 -41.42 7.52
N ARG A 835 40.90 -41.67 8.63
CA ARG A 835 40.37 -41.45 9.98
C ARG A 835 40.02 -39.96 10.15
N GLY A 836 38.86 -39.70 10.76
CA GLY A 836 38.33 -38.37 11.02
C GLY A 836 37.34 -37.86 9.97
N TRP A 837 37.20 -38.53 8.81
CA TRP A 837 36.21 -38.14 7.79
C TRP A 837 34.78 -38.22 8.34
N ILE A 838 33.94 -37.24 8.03
CA ILE A 838 32.53 -37.18 8.45
C ILE A 838 31.63 -37.21 7.21
N ARG A 839 30.75 -38.19 7.12
CA ARG A 839 29.70 -38.22 6.10
C ARG A 839 28.38 -37.81 6.70
N TYR A 840 27.83 -36.66 6.30
CA TYR A 840 26.52 -36.20 6.75
C TYR A 840 25.40 -37.01 6.09
N ASN A 841 24.38 -37.33 6.87
CA ASN A 841 23.20 -38.05 6.40
C ASN A 841 22.32 -37.11 5.57
N ALA A 842 22.21 -37.40 4.27
CA ALA A 842 21.40 -36.61 3.34
C ALA A 842 19.89 -36.78 3.56
N THR A 843 19.47 -37.81 4.31
CA THR A 843 18.07 -38.11 4.63
C THR A 843 17.92 -38.46 6.12
N PRO A 844 18.07 -37.48 7.03
CA PRO A 844 17.95 -37.73 8.46
C PRO A 844 16.52 -38.16 8.82
N VAL A 845 16.40 -39.28 9.51
CA VAL A 845 15.12 -39.80 10.04
C VAL A 845 15.26 -40.11 11.53
N GLU A 846 14.20 -39.85 12.29
CA GLU A 846 14.14 -40.20 13.71
C GLU A 846 13.96 -41.71 13.87
N ALA A 847 14.87 -42.33 14.61
CA ALA A 847 14.91 -43.76 14.87
C ALA A 847 14.95 -44.05 16.38
N GLY A 848 14.80 -45.32 16.76
CA GLY A 848 14.84 -45.77 18.16
C GLY A 848 13.46 -46.06 18.75
N THR A 849 13.45 -46.57 19.99
CA THR A 849 12.24 -46.80 20.80
C THR A 849 11.83 -45.53 21.55
N ALA A 850 10.57 -45.43 21.98
CA ALA A 850 10.11 -44.31 22.81
C ALA A 850 10.96 -44.16 24.07
N GLY A 851 11.35 -42.93 24.43
CA GLY A 851 12.27 -42.62 25.54
C GLY A 851 13.76 -42.77 25.20
N ALA A 852 14.10 -43.18 23.98
CA ALA A 852 15.47 -43.23 23.47
C ALA A 852 15.52 -42.88 21.97
N LYS A 853 14.65 -41.98 21.52
CA LYS A 853 14.62 -41.53 20.12
C LYS A 853 15.85 -40.71 19.78
N TYR A 854 16.38 -40.92 18.57
CA TYR A 854 17.53 -40.19 18.05
C TYR A 854 17.46 -40.00 16.54
N VAL A 855 18.13 -38.95 16.05
CA VAL A 855 18.40 -38.74 14.62
C VAL A 855 19.86 -39.08 14.34
N ILE A 856 20.12 -39.80 13.26
CA ILE A 856 21.48 -40.01 12.74
C ILE A 856 21.83 -38.82 11.85
N GLU A 857 22.66 -37.90 12.35
CA GLU A 857 23.16 -36.74 11.59
C GLU A 857 24.19 -37.16 10.54
N GLY A 858 24.91 -38.25 10.78
CA GLY A 858 25.93 -38.74 9.86
C GLY A 858 26.78 -39.86 10.44
N TRP A 859 27.91 -40.11 9.82
CA TRP A 859 28.89 -41.12 10.21
C TRP A 859 30.29 -40.52 10.27
N GLN A 860 31.11 -40.95 11.22
CA GLN A 860 32.52 -40.56 11.29
C GLN A 860 33.43 -41.78 11.18
N CYS A 861 34.42 -41.73 10.29
CA CYS A 861 35.43 -42.76 10.12
C CYS A 861 36.40 -42.72 11.31
N ILE A 862 36.38 -43.73 12.18
CA ILE A 862 37.26 -43.80 13.37
C ILE A 862 38.55 -44.56 13.11
N THR A 863 38.58 -45.40 12.07
CA THR A 863 39.76 -46.15 11.63
C THR A 863 39.85 -46.08 10.12
N ALA A 864 40.97 -45.57 9.60
CA ALA A 864 41.17 -45.44 8.16
C ALA A 864 41.12 -46.82 7.46
N GLY A 865 40.59 -46.89 6.24
CA GLY A 865 40.57 -48.13 5.45
C GLY A 865 39.69 -48.04 4.21
N SER A 866 39.45 -49.19 3.57
CA SER A 866 38.58 -49.28 2.39
C SER A 866 37.43 -50.27 2.62
N PRO A 867 36.29 -49.86 3.22
CA PRO A 867 35.82 -48.47 3.42
C PRO A 867 36.20 -47.77 4.73
N GLY A 868 37.00 -48.39 5.61
CA GLY A 868 37.29 -47.86 6.95
C GLY A 868 36.17 -48.21 7.94
N THR A 869 36.39 -47.94 9.22
CA THR A 869 35.42 -48.24 10.29
C THR A 869 34.64 -46.98 10.64
N TRP A 870 33.31 -47.00 10.48
CA TRP A 870 32.44 -45.84 10.66
C TRP A 870 31.54 -45.96 11.89
N LEU A 871 31.46 -44.90 12.68
CA LEU A 871 30.51 -44.77 13.79
C LEU A 871 29.42 -43.75 13.47
N GLN A 872 28.20 -44.01 13.92
CA GLN A 872 27.07 -43.08 13.77
C GLN A 872 27.18 -41.90 14.73
N LYS A 873 27.00 -40.69 14.20
CA LYS A 873 26.80 -39.45 14.98
C LYS A 873 25.29 -39.31 15.25
N ARG A 874 24.87 -39.61 16.47
CA ARG A 874 23.45 -39.58 16.89
C ARG A 874 23.16 -38.38 17.77
N TYR A 875 22.00 -37.76 17.57
CA TYR A 875 21.44 -36.73 18.46
C TYR A 875 20.15 -37.25 19.06
N LEU A 876 20.05 -37.26 20.39
CA LEU A 876 18.82 -37.59 21.08
C LEU A 876 17.79 -36.48 20.81
N THR A 877 16.56 -36.85 20.45
CA THR A 877 15.51 -35.87 20.13
C THR A 877 14.66 -35.48 21.35
N GLY A 878 14.84 -36.17 22.48
CA GLY A 878 14.09 -35.90 23.71
C GLY A 878 12.68 -36.51 23.75
N ASN A 879 12.32 -37.31 22.75
CA ASN A 879 11.04 -38.03 22.62
C ASN A 879 11.09 -39.50 23.10
#